data_AF-A0A1I3MGF3-F1
#
_entry.id   AF-A0A1I3MGF3-F1
#
_cell.length_a   1.000
_cell.length_b   1.000
_cell.length_c   1.000
_cell.angle_alpha   90.00
_cell.angle_beta   90.00
_cell.angle_gamma   90.00
#
_symmetry.space_group_name_H-M   'P 1'
#
loop_
_entity.id
_entity.type
_entity.pdbx_description
1 polymer ?
#
loop_
_entity_poly.entity_id
_entity_poly.type
_entity_poly.pdbx_seq_one_letter_code
_entity_poly.pdbx_strand_id
1 'polypeptide(L)'
;MDLTNSVLKPIKTILLKAFDLKEEELKKTLLLQLNIFIIITTLLIVKPTINSLFLSELTSDALPLGYVLTAIMAIVGSYFYDKALEKYPLNIIIDKTIIGSVISLILFGVGLNFNLITGFLLYIPYIWVAIFGLLTASQFWILANLVYNIREAKRVFGFIGAGAIAGGIFGGYLTSLLTTFIDSVNLLFIAALLLCICVFITRYIWKTEIAKLNTFQLTLKSNAKGESPLKLIKQSKLLSLIALVIGLSVLVAKLVDYQYSDYASRLIDNQDELTSFFGFWFSTLSVISLLVQLFLTKRIVGTFGVGKALLWLPTGILIGSIILLLLPQLWVIVFIKIVDGSLKQSVNKASTELLSIPIPIEIKKKTKTFTDVVVDSIATGLAGFILIFFINGLNISSTYISVIIIILIAVWLVLIYFLRKEYIVAFKDLLDNSGIKKDKHHKEVIKVTSIIDSVLRVLNTGKENQIINMLERTLDVKDERFFNSIKNLLNNESPRIKTLAIDNLYFLKSENLSSQIETMVYDKDQDVTTSAFRYLLKNYKQNTIVLFEKYINSDDNTIANAALVGLSLESSHNQLLQNRFNLDSKIDAALSKYLELADPELKTNKITAILESIGNAKISAYYNVLKTQLLSKDLDILKTAITSAAKTLDSEFIDAIISHLSVKETRQTAVDALFFYKEPVIDVLYQKVIKETIDFEDAAYVILVIEKFKSQKAINTLILLTNDTEHAVKIEAIEALKRLKWKYPHLKIKDRFIVDKILDECQLYQNTLAVIHTQIVLQYKKKSGVTESKDETEARNGLIHLLEQRLDRQLQRIFRFLGIKYPPNDVDPIFNTMIHGQEEQRLHAIEFLDNILNSQLKKELIPVAESMLLDSNSEEKIKKLNLKVLSELECYNELLKRKDIKLKFAVLYLIEKSNTANYKPLLELVLINETNKKIRTQTENLLRLIS
;
A
#
# COMPACT_ATOMS: atom_id res chain seq x y z
N MET A 1 -47.66 29.88 -21.15
CA MET A 1 -46.22 29.67 -21.38
C MET A 1 -45.37 29.89 -20.11
N ASP A 2 -45.97 30.33 -18.98
CA ASP A 2 -45.23 30.61 -17.73
C ASP A 2 -45.27 29.51 -16.64
N LEU A 3 -46.18 28.52 -16.71
CA LEU A 3 -46.22 27.45 -15.71
C LEU A 3 -45.10 26.40 -15.86
N THR A 4 -44.58 26.20 -17.08
CA THR A 4 -43.53 25.21 -17.37
C THR A 4 -42.13 25.63 -16.89
N ASN A 5 -41.89 26.94 -16.70
CA ASN A 5 -40.58 27.46 -16.25
C ASN A 5 -40.39 27.43 -14.72
N SER A 6 -41.47 27.32 -13.94
CA SER A 6 -41.42 27.29 -12.47
C SER A 6 -40.94 25.94 -11.92
N VAL A 7 -41.38 24.83 -12.54
CA VAL A 7 -41.04 23.46 -12.10
C VAL A 7 -39.68 23.01 -12.63
N LEU A 8 -39.24 23.48 -13.81
CA LEU A 8 -37.97 23.07 -14.40
C LEU A 8 -36.73 23.66 -13.72
N LYS A 9 -36.82 24.86 -13.15
CA LYS A 9 -35.69 25.52 -12.47
C LYS A 9 -35.13 24.74 -11.28
N PRO A 10 -35.93 24.25 -10.30
CA PRO A 10 -35.40 23.47 -9.19
C PRO A 10 -34.80 22.14 -9.64
N ILE A 11 -35.44 21.46 -10.60
CA ILE A 11 -34.95 20.18 -11.16
C ILE A 11 -33.62 20.40 -11.89
N LYS A 12 -33.50 21.47 -12.68
CA LYS A 12 -32.26 21.88 -13.36
C LYS A 12 -31.14 22.11 -12.35
N THR A 13 -31.39 22.87 -11.28
CA THR A 13 -30.38 23.16 -10.25
C THR A 13 -29.95 21.91 -9.47
N ILE A 14 -30.88 20.99 -9.20
CA ILE A 14 -30.59 19.70 -8.56
C ILE A 14 -29.73 18.83 -9.48
N LEU A 15 -30.06 18.73 -10.77
CA LEU A 15 -29.29 17.96 -11.76
C LEU A 15 -27.88 18.52 -11.95
N LEU A 16 -27.74 19.85 -12.03
CA LEU A 16 -26.43 20.50 -12.17
C LEU A 16 -25.55 20.26 -10.94
N LYS A 17 -26.11 20.34 -9.72
CA LYS A 17 -25.36 20.06 -8.48
C LYS A 17 -25.06 18.60 -8.25
N ALA A 18 -25.98 17.69 -8.55
CA ALA A 18 -25.82 16.26 -8.28
C ALA A 18 -24.78 15.59 -9.19
N PHE A 19 -24.63 16.09 -10.43
CA PHE A 19 -23.72 15.53 -11.43
C PHE A 19 -22.59 16.49 -11.82
N ASP A 20 -22.43 17.59 -11.08
CA ASP A 20 -21.42 18.64 -11.31
C ASP A 20 -21.40 19.18 -12.76
N LEU A 21 -22.57 19.21 -13.42
CA LEU A 21 -22.70 19.61 -14.82
C LEU A 21 -22.67 21.14 -14.96
N LYS A 22 -22.00 21.65 -16.01
CA LYS A 22 -22.10 23.07 -16.39
C LYS A 22 -23.39 23.33 -17.17
N GLU A 23 -23.97 24.53 -17.06
CA GLU A 23 -25.21 24.86 -17.78
C GLU A 23 -25.10 24.70 -19.30
N GLU A 24 -23.93 25.01 -19.86
CA GLU A 24 -23.63 24.84 -21.30
C GLU A 24 -23.52 23.38 -21.72
N GLU A 25 -23.23 22.46 -20.79
CA GLU A 25 -23.08 21.03 -21.05
C GLU A 25 -24.41 20.26 -20.96
N LEU A 26 -25.43 20.81 -20.29
CA LEU A 26 -26.68 20.11 -19.98
C LEU A 26 -27.41 19.63 -21.25
N LYS A 27 -27.53 20.50 -22.26
CA LYS A 27 -28.28 20.20 -23.48
C LYS A 27 -27.66 19.06 -24.28
N LYS A 28 -26.35 19.11 -24.54
CA LYS A 28 -25.62 18.05 -25.24
C LYS A 28 -25.60 16.73 -24.45
N THR A 29 -25.52 16.81 -23.12
CA THR A 29 -25.58 15.64 -22.23
C THR A 29 -26.94 14.93 -22.33
N LEU A 30 -28.04 15.68 -22.23
CA LEU A 30 -29.40 15.12 -22.32
C LEU A 30 -29.68 14.51 -23.69
N LEU A 31 -29.18 15.12 -24.78
CA LEU A 31 -29.31 14.57 -26.13
C LEU A 31 -28.58 13.23 -26.28
N LEU A 32 -27.36 13.12 -25.76
CA LEU A 32 -26.62 11.85 -25.75
C LEU A 32 -27.29 10.80 -24.84
N GLN A 33 -27.81 11.21 -23.69
CA GLN A 33 -28.57 10.32 -22.80
C GLN A 33 -29.84 9.79 -23.49
N LEU A 34 -30.59 10.65 -24.16
CA LEU A 34 -31.77 10.27 -24.94
C LEU A 34 -31.40 9.34 -26.11
N ASN A 35 -30.26 9.60 -26.77
CA ASN A 35 -29.78 8.78 -27.87
C ASN A 35 -29.51 7.33 -27.42
N ILE A 36 -28.70 7.14 -26.37
CA ILE A 36 -28.43 5.77 -25.86
C ILE A 36 -29.68 5.13 -25.24
N PHE A 37 -30.56 5.92 -24.62
CA PHE A 37 -31.85 5.43 -24.12
C PHE A 37 -32.66 4.79 -25.25
N ILE A 38 -32.78 5.46 -26.41
CA ILE A 38 -33.54 4.94 -27.56
C ILE A 38 -32.86 3.70 -28.17
N ILE A 39 -31.52 3.71 -28.31
CA ILE A 39 -30.77 2.56 -28.84
C ILE A 39 -31.00 1.32 -27.98
N ILE A 40 -30.87 1.45 -26.65
CA ILE A 40 -31.04 0.31 -25.73
C ILE A 40 -32.51 -0.09 -25.61
N THR A 41 -33.45 0.86 -25.65
CA THR A 41 -34.90 0.56 -25.71
C THR A 41 -35.20 -0.30 -26.93
N THR A 42 -34.68 0.09 -28.10
CA THR A 42 -34.82 -0.68 -29.35
C THR A 42 -34.23 -2.08 -29.20
N LEU A 43 -33.01 -2.19 -28.67
CA LEU A 43 -32.37 -3.49 -28.45
C LEU A 43 -33.21 -4.41 -27.56
N LEU A 44 -33.81 -3.87 -26.49
CA LEU A 44 -34.64 -4.65 -25.56
C LEU A 44 -36.09 -4.83 -26.01
N ILE A 45 -36.49 -4.28 -27.16
CA ILE A 45 -37.70 -4.68 -27.88
C ILE A 45 -37.38 -5.83 -28.83
N VAL A 46 -36.36 -5.64 -29.67
CA VAL A 46 -36.03 -6.60 -30.73
C VAL A 46 -35.51 -7.91 -30.15
N LYS A 47 -34.68 -7.87 -29.09
CA LYS A 47 -34.05 -9.07 -28.53
C LYS A 47 -35.05 -10.06 -27.93
N PRO A 48 -36.00 -9.69 -27.05
CA PRO A 48 -37.06 -10.60 -26.61
C PRO A 48 -37.85 -11.19 -27.76
N THR A 49 -38.27 -10.36 -28.72
CA THR A 49 -39.08 -10.77 -29.88
C THR A 49 -38.37 -11.80 -30.75
N ILE A 50 -37.12 -11.53 -31.14
CA ILE A 50 -36.37 -12.46 -31.99
C ILE A 50 -36.00 -13.73 -31.22
N ASN A 51 -35.69 -13.63 -29.92
CA ASN A 51 -35.39 -14.81 -29.12
C ASN A 51 -36.61 -15.73 -28.95
N SER A 52 -37.80 -15.18 -28.70
CA SER A 52 -39.03 -15.98 -28.56
C SER A 52 -39.42 -16.63 -29.89
N LEU A 53 -39.38 -15.89 -31.01
CA LEU A 53 -39.59 -16.43 -32.37
C LEU A 53 -38.61 -17.55 -32.70
N PHE A 54 -37.33 -17.33 -32.39
CA PHE A 54 -36.29 -18.34 -32.63
C PHE A 54 -36.54 -19.61 -31.80
N LEU A 55 -36.94 -19.46 -30.54
CA LEU A 55 -37.20 -20.59 -29.65
C LEU A 55 -38.52 -21.30 -29.92
N SER A 56 -39.57 -20.60 -30.35
CA SER A 56 -40.86 -21.23 -30.64
C SER A 56 -40.77 -22.14 -31.87
N GLU A 57 -39.98 -21.77 -32.87
CA GLU A 57 -39.86 -22.52 -34.12
C GLU A 57 -38.67 -23.49 -34.15
N LEU A 58 -37.48 -23.07 -33.71
CA LEU A 58 -36.26 -23.89 -33.77
C LEU A 58 -35.88 -24.56 -32.45
N THR A 59 -36.60 -24.28 -31.36
CA THR A 59 -36.32 -24.76 -30.00
C THR A 59 -34.95 -24.32 -29.46
N SER A 60 -34.64 -24.70 -28.22
CA SER A 60 -33.37 -24.39 -27.58
C SER A 60 -32.17 -25.08 -28.24
N ASP A 61 -32.34 -26.22 -28.90
CA ASP A 61 -31.27 -27.01 -29.53
C ASP A 61 -30.54 -26.27 -30.67
N ALA A 62 -31.16 -25.22 -31.21
CA ALA A 62 -30.60 -24.34 -32.24
C ALA A 62 -29.71 -23.21 -31.68
N LEU A 63 -29.85 -22.84 -30.40
CA LEU A 63 -29.06 -21.78 -29.76
C LEU A 63 -27.53 -22.00 -29.81
N PRO A 64 -27.00 -23.23 -29.62
CA PRO A 64 -25.56 -23.48 -29.66
C PRO A 64 -24.92 -23.07 -31.00
N LEU A 65 -25.57 -23.43 -32.11
CA LEU A 65 -25.13 -23.00 -33.44
C LEU A 65 -25.26 -21.48 -33.60
N GLY A 66 -26.33 -20.89 -33.07
CA GLY A 66 -26.55 -19.45 -33.06
C GLY A 66 -25.42 -18.69 -32.35
N TYR A 67 -24.90 -19.20 -31.23
CA TYR A 67 -23.76 -18.62 -30.51
C TYR A 67 -22.46 -18.70 -31.32
N VAL A 68 -22.17 -19.85 -31.96
CA VAL A 68 -20.99 -20.01 -32.81
C VAL A 68 -21.04 -19.06 -34.01
N LEU A 69 -22.18 -19.01 -34.71
CA LEU A 69 -22.36 -18.11 -35.86
C LEU A 69 -22.29 -16.63 -35.46
N THR A 70 -22.85 -16.26 -34.30
CA THR A 70 -22.75 -14.90 -33.75
C THR A 70 -21.29 -14.53 -33.48
N ALA A 71 -20.50 -15.44 -32.90
CA ALA A 71 -19.09 -15.19 -32.62
C ALA A 71 -18.27 -15.00 -33.91
N ILE A 72 -18.49 -15.85 -34.92
CA ILE A 72 -17.84 -15.74 -36.23
C ILE A 72 -18.21 -14.39 -36.87
N MET A 73 -19.50 -14.06 -36.89
CA MET A 73 -19.99 -12.85 -37.55
C MET A 73 -19.59 -11.57 -36.79
N ALA A 74 -19.44 -11.62 -35.47
CA ALA A 74 -18.89 -10.52 -34.69
C ALA A 74 -17.40 -10.26 -35.02
N ILE A 75 -16.59 -11.32 -35.15
CA ILE A 75 -15.17 -11.20 -35.54
C ILE A 75 -15.06 -10.64 -36.97
N VAL A 76 -15.79 -11.23 -37.91
CA VAL A 76 -15.81 -10.77 -39.31
C VAL A 76 -16.33 -9.33 -39.41
N GLY A 77 -17.42 -9.02 -38.68
CA GLY A 77 -18.01 -7.68 -38.61
C GLY A 77 -17.05 -6.64 -38.05
N SER A 78 -16.25 -6.98 -37.04
CA SER A 78 -15.24 -6.07 -36.48
C SER A 78 -14.15 -5.70 -37.49
N TYR A 79 -13.65 -6.67 -38.28
CA TYR A 79 -12.69 -6.43 -39.35
C TYR A 79 -13.25 -5.49 -40.42
N PHE A 80 -14.48 -5.70 -40.87
CA PHE A 80 -15.11 -4.83 -41.86
C PHE A 80 -15.42 -3.44 -41.30
N TYR A 81 -15.78 -3.34 -40.02
CA TYR A 81 -16.01 -2.07 -39.34
C TYR A 81 -14.73 -1.23 -39.25
N ASP A 82 -13.60 -1.84 -38.88
CA ASP A 82 -12.30 -1.17 -38.84
C ASP A 82 -11.88 -0.68 -40.23
N LYS A 83 -12.04 -1.52 -41.26
CA LYS A 83 -11.77 -1.13 -42.65
C LYS A 83 -12.70 -0.03 -43.17
N ALA A 84 -13.95 0.01 -42.69
CA ALA A 84 -14.87 1.08 -43.01
C ALA A 84 -14.46 2.40 -42.36
N LEU A 85 -13.98 2.38 -41.11
CA LEU A 85 -13.45 3.54 -40.39
C LEU A 85 -12.20 4.14 -41.05
N GLU A 86 -11.39 3.33 -41.71
CA GLU A 86 -10.24 3.82 -42.50
C GLU A 86 -10.67 4.62 -43.74
N LYS A 87 -11.81 4.27 -44.34
CA LYS A 87 -12.26 4.82 -45.64
C LYS A 87 -13.32 5.91 -45.50
N TYR A 88 -14.16 5.86 -44.47
CA TYR A 88 -15.30 6.75 -44.30
C TYR A 88 -15.26 7.45 -42.94
N PRO A 89 -15.71 8.72 -42.87
CA PRO A 89 -15.82 9.41 -41.59
C PRO A 89 -16.90 8.77 -40.69
N LEU A 90 -16.66 8.79 -39.38
CA LEU A 90 -17.50 8.11 -38.39
C LEU A 90 -18.99 8.49 -38.48
N ASN A 91 -19.33 9.73 -38.82
CA ASN A 91 -20.74 10.14 -38.96
C ASN A 91 -21.47 9.39 -40.07
N ILE A 92 -20.82 9.17 -41.20
CA ILE A 92 -21.41 8.42 -42.31
C ILE A 92 -21.61 6.97 -41.87
N ILE A 93 -20.65 6.40 -41.14
CA ILE A 93 -20.74 5.02 -40.66
C ILE A 93 -21.88 4.87 -39.66
N ILE A 94 -21.98 5.73 -38.64
CA ILE A 94 -23.04 5.68 -37.64
C ILE A 94 -24.41 5.90 -38.32
N ASP A 95 -24.52 6.91 -39.17
CA ASP A 95 -25.78 7.23 -39.88
C ASP A 95 -26.24 6.06 -40.77
N LYS A 96 -25.33 5.47 -41.56
CA LYS A 96 -25.62 4.31 -42.41
C LYS A 96 -25.92 3.06 -41.60
N THR A 97 -25.28 2.87 -40.43
CA THR A 97 -25.56 1.73 -39.55
C THR A 97 -26.98 1.81 -39.00
N ILE A 98 -27.40 2.97 -38.47
CA ILE A 98 -28.74 3.14 -37.90
C ILE A 98 -29.81 3.07 -39.01
N ILE A 99 -29.60 3.72 -40.17
CA ILE A 99 -30.54 3.63 -41.31
C ILE A 99 -30.62 2.20 -41.85
N GLY A 100 -29.48 1.52 -42.01
CA GLY A 100 -29.45 0.12 -42.39
C GLY A 100 -30.19 -0.76 -41.39
N SER A 101 -30.15 -0.41 -40.10
CA SER A 101 -30.88 -1.12 -39.05
C SER A 101 -32.38 -0.89 -39.13
N VAL A 102 -32.84 0.33 -39.42
CA VAL A 102 -34.26 0.63 -39.68
C VAL A 102 -34.77 -0.22 -40.84
N ILE A 103 -34.03 -0.23 -41.97
CA ILE A 103 -34.42 -1.00 -43.16
C ILE A 103 -34.45 -2.50 -42.83
N SER A 104 -33.45 -3.02 -42.12
CA SER A 104 -33.38 -4.42 -41.72
C SER A 104 -34.56 -4.82 -40.84
N LEU A 105 -34.92 -4.01 -39.84
CA LEU A 105 -36.06 -4.28 -38.97
C LEU A 105 -37.39 -4.28 -39.70
N ILE A 106 -37.59 -3.38 -40.67
CA ILE A 106 -38.77 -3.37 -41.53
C ILE A 106 -38.81 -4.63 -42.39
N LEU A 107 -37.68 -5.00 -43.01
CA LEU A 107 -37.58 -6.22 -43.83
C LEU A 107 -37.85 -7.49 -43.00
N PHE A 108 -37.33 -7.57 -41.78
CA PHE A 108 -37.61 -8.68 -40.87
C PHE A 108 -39.06 -8.71 -40.44
N GLY A 109 -39.65 -7.56 -40.05
CA GLY A 109 -41.07 -7.49 -39.68
C GLY A 109 -41.99 -7.92 -40.82
N VAL A 110 -41.73 -7.46 -42.04
CA VAL A 110 -42.48 -7.89 -43.24
C VAL A 110 -42.22 -9.37 -43.54
N GLY A 111 -40.97 -9.80 -43.57
CA GLY A 111 -40.59 -11.17 -43.90
C GLY A 111 -41.15 -12.20 -42.90
N LEU A 112 -41.20 -11.86 -41.61
CA LEU A 112 -41.80 -12.71 -40.58
C LEU A 112 -43.33 -12.72 -40.66
N ASN A 113 -43.99 -11.58 -40.90
CA ASN A 113 -45.45 -11.53 -41.07
C ASN A 113 -45.95 -12.30 -42.30
N PHE A 114 -45.15 -12.37 -43.36
CA PHE A 114 -45.46 -13.15 -44.57
C PHE A 114 -44.92 -14.60 -44.52
N ASN A 115 -44.41 -15.07 -43.37
CA ASN A 115 -43.79 -16.39 -43.20
C ASN A 115 -42.66 -16.71 -44.20
N LEU A 116 -41.97 -15.69 -44.72
CA LEU A 116 -40.81 -15.83 -45.60
C LEU A 116 -39.53 -16.17 -44.82
N ILE A 117 -39.50 -15.86 -43.52
CA ILE A 117 -38.36 -16.10 -42.62
C ILE A 117 -38.77 -17.19 -41.63
N THR A 118 -38.62 -18.44 -42.04
CA THR A 118 -38.93 -19.65 -41.25
C THR A 118 -37.72 -20.60 -41.24
N GLY A 119 -37.72 -21.53 -40.28
CA GLY A 119 -36.67 -22.53 -40.10
C GLY A 119 -35.28 -21.89 -40.02
N PHE A 120 -34.36 -22.37 -40.85
CA PHE A 120 -32.96 -21.92 -40.82
C PHE A 120 -32.78 -20.43 -41.15
N LEU A 121 -33.75 -19.76 -41.78
CA LEU A 121 -33.63 -18.32 -42.03
C LEU A 121 -33.72 -17.47 -40.74
N LEU A 122 -34.26 -18.00 -39.64
CA LEU A 122 -34.33 -17.30 -38.34
C LEU A 122 -32.96 -17.03 -37.71
N TYR A 123 -31.90 -17.74 -38.13
CA TYR A 123 -30.54 -17.42 -37.70
C TYR A 123 -30.11 -16.02 -38.16
N ILE A 124 -30.64 -15.51 -39.29
CA ILE A 124 -30.29 -14.18 -39.82
C ILE A 124 -30.72 -13.07 -38.84
N PRO A 125 -32.02 -12.92 -38.48
CA PRO A 125 -32.42 -11.90 -37.51
C PRO A 125 -31.80 -12.14 -36.13
N TYR A 126 -31.61 -13.40 -35.71
CA TYR A 126 -30.97 -13.72 -34.43
C TYR A 126 -29.52 -13.19 -34.33
N ILE A 127 -28.69 -13.51 -35.33
CA ILE A 127 -27.30 -13.02 -35.42
C ILE A 127 -27.29 -11.50 -35.58
N TRP A 128 -28.22 -10.96 -36.38
CA TRP A 128 -28.32 -9.53 -36.62
C TRP A 128 -28.57 -8.74 -35.33
N VAL A 129 -29.46 -9.20 -34.44
CA VAL A 129 -29.74 -8.55 -33.14
C VAL A 129 -28.49 -8.48 -32.27
N ALA A 130 -27.72 -9.57 -32.21
CA ALA A 130 -26.49 -9.61 -31.43
C ALA A 130 -25.46 -8.60 -31.95
N ILE A 131 -25.28 -8.54 -33.27
CA ILE A 131 -24.35 -7.60 -33.92
C ILE A 131 -24.83 -6.16 -33.77
N PHE A 132 -26.13 -5.91 -33.93
CA PHE A 132 -26.74 -4.60 -33.73
C PHE A 132 -26.44 -4.07 -32.33
N GLY A 133 -26.65 -4.88 -31.29
CA GLY A 133 -26.36 -4.50 -29.91
C GLY A 133 -24.88 -4.18 -29.66
N LEU A 134 -23.97 -4.99 -30.24
CA LEU A 134 -22.53 -4.80 -30.10
C LEU A 134 -22.04 -3.53 -30.83
N LEU A 135 -22.43 -3.36 -32.10
CA LEU A 135 -21.97 -2.26 -32.94
C LEU A 135 -22.55 -0.91 -32.50
N THR A 136 -23.86 -0.83 -32.26
CA THR A 136 -24.50 0.46 -31.90
C THR A 136 -24.06 0.97 -30.54
N ALA A 137 -23.88 0.07 -29.55
CA ALA A 137 -23.32 0.44 -28.26
C ALA A 137 -21.88 0.97 -28.40
N SER A 138 -21.03 0.30 -29.20
CA SER A 138 -19.66 0.74 -29.44
C SER A 138 -19.62 2.11 -30.15
N GLN A 139 -20.39 2.26 -31.23
CA GLN A 139 -20.52 3.51 -31.98
C GLN A 139 -20.98 4.68 -31.10
N PHE A 140 -21.96 4.44 -30.22
CA PHE A 140 -22.43 5.45 -29.27
C PHE A 140 -21.31 5.95 -28.36
N TRP A 141 -20.52 5.05 -27.77
CA TRP A 141 -19.42 5.45 -26.89
C TRP A 141 -18.30 6.17 -27.64
N ILE A 142 -18.04 5.80 -28.90
CA ILE A 142 -17.10 6.55 -29.75
C ILE A 142 -17.63 7.97 -30.00
N LEU A 143 -18.92 8.12 -30.33
CA LEU A 143 -19.57 9.42 -30.51
C LEU A 143 -19.48 10.28 -29.22
N ALA A 144 -19.78 9.71 -28.05
CA ALA A 144 -19.70 10.42 -26.77
C ALA A 144 -18.27 10.90 -26.46
N ASN A 145 -17.25 10.11 -26.80
CA ASN A 145 -15.84 10.47 -26.65
C ASN A 145 -15.35 11.53 -27.66
N LEU A 146 -16.11 11.80 -28.73
CA LEU A 146 -15.85 12.93 -29.63
C LEU A 146 -16.47 14.23 -29.11
N VAL A 147 -17.59 14.14 -28.38
CA VAL A 147 -18.29 15.31 -27.82
C VAL A 147 -17.64 15.84 -26.54
N TYR A 148 -16.98 14.98 -25.76
CA TYR A 148 -16.37 15.33 -24.48
C TYR A 148 -14.86 15.07 -24.44
N ASN A 149 -14.15 15.95 -23.74
CA ASN A 149 -12.76 15.71 -23.38
C ASN A 149 -12.64 14.74 -22.19
N ILE A 150 -11.47 14.15 -21.98
CA ILE A 150 -11.23 13.10 -20.96
C ILE A 150 -11.68 13.54 -19.55
N ARG A 151 -11.44 14.79 -19.19
CA ARG A 151 -11.81 15.35 -17.88
C ARG A 151 -13.33 15.51 -17.72
N GLU A 152 -14.02 15.95 -18.77
CA GLU A 152 -15.48 16.08 -18.80
C GLU A 152 -16.14 14.70 -18.80
N ALA A 153 -15.61 13.75 -19.58
CA ALA A 153 -16.12 12.39 -19.69
C ALA A 153 -16.17 11.67 -18.32
N LYS A 154 -15.13 11.83 -17.48
CA LYS A 154 -15.10 11.25 -16.11
C LYS A 154 -16.29 11.68 -15.25
N ARG A 155 -16.80 12.89 -15.45
CA ARG A 155 -17.92 13.46 -14.71
C ARG A 155 -19.28 13.11 -15.34
N VAL A 156 -19.37 13.26 -16.66
CA VAL A 156 -20.66 13.25 -17.39
C VAL A 156 -21.12 11.83 -17.77
N PHE A 157 -20.19 10.89 -17.96
CA PHE A 157 -20.52 9.55 -18.49
C PHE A 157 -21.37 8.70 -17.52
N GLY A 158 -21.29 8.96 -16.21
CA GLY A 158 -22.17 8.32 -15.23
C GLY A 158 -23.64 8.64 -15.48
N PHE A 159 -23.94 9.91 -15.75
CA PHE A 159 -25.29 10.38 -16.05
C PHE A 159 -25.79 9.90 -17.42
N ILE A 160 -24.93 9.97 -18.45
CA ILE A 160 -25.25 9.42 -19.78
C ILE A 160 -25.53 7.91 -19.69
N GLY A 161 -24.70 7.16 -18.96
CA GLY A 161 -24.84 5.72 -18.76
C GLY A 161 -26.13 5.35 -18.02
N ALA A 162 -26.63 6.20 -17.13
CA ALA A 162 -27.94 6.00 -16.50
C ALA A 162 -29.09 5.99 -17.54
N GLY A 163 -28.94 6.71 -18.65
CA GLY A 163 -29.87 6.65 -19.79
C GLY A 163 -29.93 5.27 -20.45
N ALA A 164 -28.79 4.57 -20.54
CA ALA A 164 -28.75 3.20 -21.06
C ALA A 164 -29.53 2.22 -20.16
N ILE A 165 -29.36 2.34 -18.83
CA ILE A 165 -30.08 1.50 -17.86
C ILE A 165 -31.57 1.80 -17.90
N ALA A 166 -31.95 3.08 -17.92
CA ALA A 166 -33.34 3.51 -18.05
C ALA A 166 -33.97 3.00 -19.36
N GLY A 167 -33.23 3.03 -20.47
CA GLY A 167 -33.69 2.51 -21.76
C GLY A 167 -33.90 0.99 -21.73
N GLY A 168 -33.06 0.25 -21.01
CA GLY A 168 -33.27 -1.18 -20.78
C GLY A 168 -34.54 -1.46 -19.97
N ILE A 169 -34.72 -0.75 -18.86
CA ILE A 169 -35.92 -0.91 -18.02
C ILE A 169 -37.18 -0.57 -18.83
N PHE A 170 -37.17 0.55 -19.54
CA PHE A 170 -38.29 1.00 -20.34
C PHE A 170 -38.59 0.06 -21.50
N GLY A 171 -37.57 -0.33 -22.29
CA GLY A 171 -37.74 -1.20 -23.45
C GLY A 171 -38.30 -2.58 -23.11
N GLY A 172 -37.81 -3.23 -22.05
CA GLY A 172 -38.30 -4.55 -21.66
C GLY A 172 -39.75 -4.53 -21.14
N TYR A 173 -40.10 -3.56 -20.29
CA TYR A 173 -41.49 -3.42 -19.82
C TYR A 173 -42.43 -2.95 -20.93
N LEU A 174 -41.98 -2.04 -21.79
CA LEU A 174 -42.76 -1.62 -22.95
C LEU A 174 -43.04 -2.82 -23.88
N THR A 175 -42.05 -3.69 -24.10
CA THR A 175 -42.23 -4.95 -24.84
C THR A 175 -43.29 -5.81 -24.19
N SER A 176 -43.17 -6.05 -22.88
CA SER A 176 -44.10 -6.90 -22.11
C SER A 176 -45.53 -6.38 -22.15
N LEU A 177 -45.70 -5.05 -22.15
CA LEU A 177 -47.00 -4.40 -22.23
C LEU A 177 -47.55 -4.42 -23.67
N LEU A 178 -46.72 -4.17 -24.68
CA LEU A 178 -47.20 -4.10 -26.06
C LEU A 178 -47.55 -5.48 -26.62
N THR A 179 -46.90 -6.55 -26.18
CA THR A 179 -47.26 -7.94 -26.54
C THR A 179 -48.67 -8.34 -26.07
N THR A 180 -49.28 -7.63 -25.11
CA THR A 180 -50.69 -7.89 -24.73
C THR A 180 -51.69 -7.24 -25.68
N PHE A 181 -51.25 -6.33 -26.55
CA PHE A 181 -52.11 -5.56 -27.47
C PHE A 181 -51.81 -5.84 -28.94
N ILE A 182 -50.59 -6.24 -29.29
CA ILE A 182 -50.11 -6.42 -30.66
C ILE A 182 -49.19 -7.65 -30.69
N ASP A 183 -49.25 -8.42 -31.78
CA ASP A 183 -48.36 -9.57 -32.01
C ASP A 183 -46.88 -9.20 -31.89
N SER A 184 -46.07 -10.12 -31.37
CA SER A 184 -44.63 -9.88 -31.13
C SER A 184 -43.88 -9.43 -32.38
N VAL A 185 -44.23 -9.95 -33.56
CA VAL A 185 -43.57 -9.62 -34.83
C VAL A 185 -43.72 -8.13 -35.17
N ASN A 186 -44.88 -7.54 -34.87
CA ASN A 186 -45.18 -6.15 -35.18
C ASN A 186 -44.39 -5.15 -34.30
N LEU A 187 -43.82 -5.61 -33.18
CA LEU A 187 -42.91 -4.81 -32.35
C LEU A 187 -41.64 -4.39 -33.11
N LEU A 188 -41.24 -5.12 -34.14
CA LEU A 188 -40.11 -4.76 -35.00
C LEU A 188 -40.34 -3.42 -35.73
N PHE A 189 -41.59 -3.09 -36.08
CA PHE A 189 -41.93 -1.80 -36.69
C PHE A 189 -41.85 -0.66 -35.68
N ILE A 190 -42.25 -0.90 -34.42
CA ILE A 190 -42.10 0.08 -33.33
C ILE A 190 -40.61 0.34 -33.06
N ALA A 191 -39.79 -0.72 -33.04
CA ALA A 191 -38.34 -0.59 -32.94
C ALA A 191 -37.73 0.21 -34.11
N ALA A 192 -38.20 -0.02 -35.35
CA ALA A 192 -37.78 0.76 -36.51
C ALA A 192 -38.15 2.25 -36.38
N LEU A 193 -39.36 2.57 -35.89
CA LEU A 193 -39.80 3.95 -35.65
C LEU A 193 -38.94 4.65 -34.60
N LEU A 194 -38.61 3.97 -33.50
CA LEU A 194 -37.70 4.49 -32.47
C LEU A 194 -36.31 4.80 -33.05
N LEU A 195 -35.77 3.92 -33.89
CA LEU A 195 -34.49 4.18 -34.56
C LEU A 195 -34.54 5.35 -35.55
N CYS A 196 -35.66 5.58 -36.24
CA CYS A 196 -35.81 6.78 -37.08
C CYS A 196 -35.65 8.07 -36.26
N ILE A 197 -36.22 8.12 -35.05
CA ILE A 197 -36.03 9.25 -34.12
C ILE A 197 -34.55 9.35 -33.71
N CYS A 198 -33.90 8.21 -33.48
CA CYS A 198 -32.47 8.14 -33.15
C CYS A 198 -31.59 8.74 -34.26
N VAL A 199 -31.88 8.49 -35.54
CA VAL A 199 -31.16 9.07 -36.69
C VAL A 199 -31.19 10.61 -36.62
N PHE A 200 -32.37 11.19 -36.37
CA PHE A 200 -32.51 12.64 -36.28
C PHE A 200 -31.68 13.23 -35.13
N ILE A 201 -31.74 12.59 -33.95
CA ILE A 201 -30.97 13.02 -32.77
C ILE A 201 -29.46 12.92 -33.04
N THR A 202 -28.98 11.80 -33.58
CA THR A 202 -27.56 11.60 -33.89
C THR A 202 -27.05 12.64 -34.89
N ARG A 203 -27.81 12.91 -35.96
CA ARG A 203 -27.46 13.96 -36.94
C ARG A 203 -27.45 15.36 -36.31
N TYR A 204 -28.41 15.64 -35.42
CA TYR A 204 -28.46 16.91 -34.70
C TYR A 204 -27.25 17.11 -33.78
N ILE A 205 -26.88 16.08 -33.00
CA ILE A 205 -25.68 16.11 -32.15
C ILE A 205 -24.43 16.36 -33.00
N TRP A 206 -24.29 15.64 -34.12
CA TRP A 206 -23.13 15.80 -35.00
C TRP A 206 -23.02 17.21 -35.58
N LYS A 207 -24.13 17.75 -36.11
CA LYS A 207 -24.16 19.10 -36.71
C LYS A 207 -23.89 20.20 -35.69
N THR A 208 -24.37 20.05 -34.45
CA THR A 208 -24.38 21.13 -33.46
C THR A 208 -23.11 21.16 -32.62
N GLU A 209 -22.59 19.99 -32.25
CA GLU A 209 -21.48 19.84 -31.29
C GLU A 209 -20.16 19.44 -31.96
N ILE A 210 -20.19 18.59 -32.99
CA ILE A 210 -18.97 18.00 -33.57
C ILE A 210 -18.50 18.79 -34.80
N ALA A 211 -19.41 19.21 -35.68
CA ALA A 211 -19.06 19.98 -36.87
C ALA A 211 -18.46 21.37 -36.57
N LYS A 212 -18.65 21.88 -35.33
CA LYS A 212 -18.04 23.14 -34.85
C LYS A 212 -16.62 22.97 -34.31
N LEU A 213 -16.20 21.73 -34.02
CA LEU A 213 -14.85 21.38 -33.55
C LEU A 213 -13.96 21.15 -34.79
N ASN A 214 -13.40 22.22 -35.37
CA ASN A 214 -12.60 22.15 -36.60
C ASN A 214 -11.46 21.10 -36.54
N THR A 215 -11.37 20.30 -37.62
CA THR A 215 -10.29 19.50 -38.26
C THR A 215 -8.98 19.10 -37.54
N PHE A 216 -8.52 19.73 -36.46
CA PHE A 216 -7.23 19.44 -35.83
C PHE A 216 -7.27 18.27 -34.83
N GLN A 217 -8.42 17.96 -34.23
CA GLN A 217 -8.56 16.85 -33.26
C GLN A 217 -8.85 15.48 -33.90
N LEU A 218 -9.31 15.45 -35.15
CA LEU A 218 -9.67 14.22 -35.87
C LEU A 218 -8.44 13.48 -36.44
N THR A 219 -7.39 14.21 -36.81
CA THR A 219 -6.14 13.64 -37.37
C THR A 219 -5.20 13.08 -36.31
N LEU A 220 -5.23 13.59 -35.07
CA LEU A 220 -4.41 13.09 -33.95
C LEU A 220 -4.94 11.80 -33.31
N LYS A 221 -6.21 11.44 -33.55
CA LYS A 221 -6.87 10.29 -32.90
C LYS A 221 -6.89 9.00 -33.76
N SER A 222 -6.38 9.04 -35.00
CA SER A 222 -6.46 7.91 -35.94
C SER A 222 -5.14 7.17 -36.20
N ASN A 223 -4.02 7.54 -35.57
CA ASN A 223 -2.75 6.84 -35.77
C ASN A 223 -2.53 5.74 -34.73
N ALA A 224 -3.22 4.61 -34.91
CA ALA A 224 -2.94 3.38 -34.18
C ALA A 224 -1.91 2.50 -34.91
N LYS A 225 -0.72 3.05 -35.23
CA LYS A 225 0.48 2.21 -35.44
C LYS A 225 1.18 2.03 -34.09
N GLY A 226 0.62 1.17 -33.26
CA GLY A 226 1.25 0.70 -32.02
C GLY A 226 1.12 -0.81 -31.91
N GLU A 227 1.88 -1.41 -30.99
CA GLU A 227 1.87 -2.86 -30.77
C GLU A 227 0.45 -3.44 -30.62
N SER A 228 0.24 -4.64 -31.16
CA SER A 228 -1.06 -5.33 -31.11
C SER A 228 -1.57 -5.47 -29.66
N PRO A 229 -2.87 -5.18 -29.40
CA PRO A 229 -3.47 -5.37 -28.07
C PRO A 229 -3.26 -6.78 -27.50
N LEU A 230 -3.26 -7.81 -28.36
CA LEU A 230 -3.00 -9.19 -27.96
C LEU A 230 -1.58 -9.39 -27.42
N LYS A 231 -0.59 -8.72 -28.01
CA LYS A 231 0.80 -8.78 -27.58
C LYS A 231 0.96 -8.12 -26.20
N LEU A 232 0.32 -6.96 -25.99
CA LEU A 232 0.30 -6.25 -24.71
C LEU A 232 -0.37 -7.08 -23.60
N ILE A 233 -1.47 -7.78 -23.91
CA ILE A 233 -2.15 -8.68 -22.97
C ILE A 233 -1.27 -9.88 -22.60
N LYS A 234 -0.59 -10.49 -23.58
CA LYS A 234 0.30 -11.63 -23.31
C LYS A 234 1.56 -11.26 -22.51
N GLN A 235 2.07 -10.04 -22.67
CA GLN A 235 3.24 -9.54 -21.95
C GLN A 235 2.94 -9.20 -20.49
N SER A 236 1.72 -8.73 -20.19
CA SER A 236 1.29 -8.40 -18.84
C SER A 236 0.50 -9.54 -18.20
N LYS A 237 1.10 -10.20 -17.20
CA LYS A 237 0.46 -11.30 -16.46
C LYS A 237 -0.86 -10.87 -15.80
N LEU A 238 -0.91 -9.65 -15.24
CA LEU A 238 -2.13 -9.06 -14.69
C LEU A 238 -3.22 -8.95 -15.75
N LEU A 239 -2.88 -8.40 -16.92
CA LEU A 239 -3.84 -8.12 -17.98
C LEU A 239 -4.36 -9.42 -18.64
N SER A 240 -3.48 -10.43 -18.79
CA SER A 240 -3.88 -11.77 -19.22
C SER A 240 -4.86 -12.43 -18.25
N LEU A 241 -4.64 -12.29 -16.92
CA LEU A 241 -5.56 -12.83 -15.92
C LEU A 241 -6.91 -12.10 -15.92
N ILE A 242 -6.91 -10.77 -16.11
CA ILE A 242 -8.16 -9.99 -16.27
C ILE A 242 -8.94 -10.48 -17.49
N ALA A 243 -8.29 -10.61 -18.65
CA ALA A 243 -8.93 -11.09 -19.86
C ALA A 243 -9.49 -12.51 -19.70
N LEU A 244 -8.76 -13.42 -19.04
CA LEU A 244 -9.21 -14.79 -18.79
C LEU A 244 -10.42 -14.83 -17.84
N VAL A 245 -10.41 -14.04 -16.77
CA VAL A 245 -11.51 -13.93 -15.81
C VAL A 245 -12.77 -13.36 -16.48
N ILE A 246 -12.63 -12.33 -17.33
CA ILE A 246 -13.74 -11.76 -18.09
C ILE A 246 -14.27 -12.79 -19.10
N GLY A 247 -13.41 -13.44 -19.87
CA GLY A 247 -13.81 -14.47 -20.84
C GLY A 247 -14.57 -15.63 -20.17
N LEU A 248 -14.08 -16.11 -19.04
CA LEU A 248 -14.75 -17.17 -18.28
C LEU A 248 -16.10 -16.71 -17.73
N SER A 249 -16.22 -15.45 -17.29
CA SER A 249 -17.50 -14.87 -16.87
C SER A 249 -18.53 -14.75 -18.00
N VAL A 250 -18.08 -14.50 -19.23
CA VAL A 250 -18.95 -14.46 -20.42
C VAL A 250 -19.38 -15.87 -20.81
N LEU A 251 -18.44 -16.80 -20.82
CA LEU A 251 -18.70 -18.21 -21.12
C LEU A 251 -19.75 -18.79 -20.17
N VAL A 252 -19.58 -18.61 -18.86
CA VAL A 252 -20.57 -19.05 -17.86
C VAL A 252 -21.92 -18.35 -18.06
N ALA A 253 -21.93 -17.03 -18.32
CA ALA A 253 -23.16 -16.29 -18.58
C ALA A 253 -23.93 -16.81 -19.80
N LYS A 254 -23.22 -17.28 -20.85
CA LYS A 254 -23.84 -17.87 -22.05
C LYS A 254 -24.41 -19.26 -21.80
N LEU A 255 -23.77 -20.07 -20.97
CA LEU A 255 -24.34 -21.36 -20.54
C LEU A 255 -25.60 -21.15 -19.67
N VAL A 256 -25.57 -20.15 -18.78
CA VAL A 256 -26.75 -19.73 -18.00
C VAL A 256 -27.85 -19.18 -18.91
N ASP A 257 -27.51 -18.37 -19.92
CA ASP A 257 -28.46 -17.86 -20.94
C ASP A 257 -29.16 -19.03 -21.64
N TYR A 258 -28.41 -20.06 -22.06
CA TYR A 258 -28.98 -21.24 -22.70
C TYR A 258 -29.96 -21.96 -21.77
N GLN A 259 -29.55 -22.27 -20.53
CA GLN A 259 -30.42 -22.95 -19.57
C GLN A 259 -31.69 -22.14 -19.27
N TYR A 260 -31.56 -20.82 -19.14
CA TYR A 260 -32.69 -19.92 -18.94
C TYR A 260 -33.67 -19.96 -20.11
N SER A 261 -33.17 -19.89 -21.35
CA SER A 261 -34.00 -19.96 -22.56
C SER A 261 -34.67 -21.32 -22.77
N ASP A 262 -33.96 -22.42 -22.49
CA ASP A 262 -34.48 -23.79 -22.60
C ASP A 262 -35.60 -24.04 -21.59
N TYR A 263 -35.41 -23.68 -20.31
CA TYR A 263 -36.47 -23.84 -19.30
C TYR A 263 -37.68 -22.94 -19.56
N ALA A 264 -37.47 -21.71 -20.05
CA ALA A 264 -38.57 -20.81 -20.38
C ALA A 264 -39.40 -21.33 -21.56
N SER A 265 -38.75 -21.76 -22.65
CA SER A 265 -39.44 -22.28 -23.85
C SER A 265 -40.16 -23.60 -23.63
N ARG A 266 -39.72 -24.46 -22.69
CA ARG A 266 -40.43 -25.70 -22.33
C ARG A 266 -41.69 -25.49 -21.50
N LEU A 267 -41.82 -24.34 -20.83
CA LEU A 267 -42.92 -24.04 -19.91
C LEU A 267 -43.92 -23.04 -20.48
N ILE A 268 -43.53 -22.29 -21.51
CA ILE A 268 -44.33 -21.24 -22.14
C ILE A 268 -44.42 -21.58 -23.63
N ASP A 269 -45.52 -22.19 -24.02
CA ASP A 269 -45.76 -22.61 -25.41
C ASP A 269 -46.13 -21.43 -26.32
N ASN A 270 -46.80 -20.41 -25.77
CA ASN A 270 -47.21 -19.23 -26.54
C ASN A 270 -46.02 -18.29 -26.75
N GLN A 271 -45.71 -18.01 -28.02
CA GLN A 271 -44.63 -17.12 -28.42
C GLN A 271 -44.75 -15.71 -27.85
N ASP A 272 -45.94 -15.12 -27.82
CA ASP A 272 -46.15 -13.76 -27.32
C ASP A 272 -46.00 -13.69 -25.80
N GLU A 273 -46.44 -14.73 -25.09
CA GLU A 273 -46.18 -14.88 -23.66
C GLU A 273 -44.68 -15.05 -23.37
N LEU A 274 -43.95 -15.81 -24.22
CA LEU A 274 -42.51 -15.99 -24.11
C LEU A 274 -41.76 -14.68 -24.38
N THR A 275 -42.20 -13.89 -25.38
CA THR A 275 -41.69 -12.52 -25.63
C THR A 275 -41.90 -11.63 -24.41
N SER A 276 -43.12 -11.64 -23.85
CA SER A 276 -43.48 -10.85 -22.67
C SER A 276 -42.64 -11.25 -21.45
N PHE A 277 -42.45 -12.56 -21.24
CA PHE A 277 -41.60 -13.11 -20.18
C PHE A 277 -40.14 -12.62 -20.29
N PHE A 278 -39.53 -12.71 -21.48
CA PHE A 278 -38.18 -12.20 -21.69
C PHE A 278 -38.07 -10.68 -21.52
N GLY A 279 -39.05 -9.93 -22.03
CA GLY A 279 -39.14 -8.48 -21.85
C GLY A 279 -39.18 -8.09 -20.37
N PHE A 280 -40.05 -8.74 -19.60
CA PHE A 280 -40.27 -8.46 -18.19
C PHE A 280 -39.02 -8.76 -17.37
N TRP A 281 -38.42 -9.94 -17.57
CA TRP A 281 -37.23 -10.33 -16.82
C TRP A 281 -36.00 -9.53 -17.23
N PHE A 282 -35.75 -9.24 -18.51
CA PHE A 282 -34.63 -8.37 -18.90
C PHE A 282 -34.73 -6.95 -18.31
N SER A 283 -35.95 -6.41 -18.21
CA SER A 283 -36.19 -5.14 -17.52
C SER A 283 -35.95 -5.25 -16.01
N THR A 284 -36.53 -6.26 -15.37
CA THR A 284 -36.38 -6.51 -13.93
C THR A 284 -34.90 -6.70 -13.53
N LEU A 285 -34.13 -7.42 -14.36
CA LEU A 285 -32.68 -7.56 -14.20
C LEU A 285 -31.96 -6.20 -14.23
N SER A 286 -32.38 -5.32 -15.14
CA SER A 286 -31.82 -3.96 -15.24
C SER A 286 -32.17 -3.10 -14.00
N VAL A 287 -33.39 -3.22 -13.48
CA VAL A 287 -33.81 -2.57 -12.22
C VAL A 287 -32.98 -3.08 -11.03
N ILE A 288 -32.88 -4.39 -10.85
CA ILE A 288 -32.10 -4.99 -9.76
C ILE A 288 -30.63 -4.60 -9.89
N SER A 289 -30.07 -4.66 -11.10
CA SER A 289 -28.69 -4.22 -11.37
C SER A 289 -28.46 -2.77 -10.93
N LEU A 290 -29.41 -1.86 -11.22
CA LEU A 290 -29.33 -0.47 -10.81
C LEU A 290 -29.35 -0.33 -9.28
N LEU A 291 -30.26 -1.03 -8.60
CA LEU A 291 -30.34 -1.01 -7.13
C LEU A 291 -29.07 -1.54 -6.50
N VAL A 292 -28.53 -2.66 -6.99
CA VAL A 292 -27.26 -3.22 -6.53
C VAL A 292 -26.11 -2.25 -6.79
N GLN A 293 -26.09 -1.59 -7.95
CA GLN A 293 -25.07 -0.59 -8.30
C GLN A 293 -25.09 0.62 -7.36
N LEU A 294 -26.28 1.15 -7.05
CA LEU A 294 -26.43 2.35 -6.23
C LEU A 294 -26.21 2.08 -4.73
N PHE A 295 -26.74 0.99 -4.20
CA PHE A 295 -26.78 0.75 -2.75
C PHE A 295 -25.75 -0.27 -2.26
N LEU A 296 -25.55 -1.36 -3.00
CA LEU A 296 -24.73 -2.49 -2.52
C LEU A 296 -23.29 -2.40 -3.01
N THR A 297 -23.03 -1.89 -4.21
CA THR A 297 -21.69 -1.95 -4.83
C THR A 297 -20.65 -1.18 -4.02
N LYS A 298 -20.96 0.05 -3.59
CA LYS A 298 -20.07 0.83 -2.72
C LYS A 298 -19.79 0.11 -1.41
N ARG A 299 -20.80 -0.54 -0.80
CA ARG A 299 -20.65 -1.28 0.45
C ARG A 299 -19.81 -2.54 0.26
N ILE A 300 -20.07 -3.33 -0.77
CA ILE A 300 -19.35 -4.59 -1.05
C ILE A 300 -17.89 -4.30 -1.38
N VAL A 301 -17.63 -3.41 -2.35
CA VAL A 301 -16.26 -3.08 -2.79
C VAL A 301 -15.50 -2.35 -1.67
N GLY A 302 -16.14 -1.39 -1.00
CA GLY A 302 -15.48 -0.58 0.03
C GLY A 302 -15.22 -1.28 1.37
N THR A 303 -15.95 -2.37 1.69
CA THR A 303 -15.74 -3.16 2.92
C THR A 303 -14.90 -4.41 2.71
N PHE A 304 -15.08 -5.12 1.59
CA PHE A 304 -14.36 -6.36 1.31
C PHE A 304 -13.11 -6.17 0.45
N GLY A 305 -12.94 -4.99 -0.14
CA GLY A 305 -11.87 -4.67 -1.09
C GLY A 305 -12.12 -5.26 -2.47
N VAL A 306 -11.43 -4.70 -3.47
CA VAL A 306 -11.60 -5.03 -4.89
C VAL A 306 -11.44 -6.53 -5.18
N GLY A 307 -10.41 -7.18 -4.63
CA GLY A 307 -10.14 -8.58 -4.93
C GLY A 307 -11.19 -9.57 -4.42
N LYS A 308 -11.81 -9.31 -3.26
CA LYS A 308 -12.87 -10.19 -2.72
C LYS A 308 -14.24 -9.89 -3.35
N ALA A 309 -14.47 -8.66 -3.80
CA ALA A 309 -15.70 -8.29 -4.48
C ALA A 309 -15.95 -9.14 -5.75
N LEU A 310 -14.89 -9.52 -6.48
CA LEU A 310 -15.01 -10.39 -7.67
C LEU A 310 -15.58 -11.79 -7.36
N LEU A 311 -15.49 -12.26 -6.11
CA LEU A 311 -15.95 -13.60 -5.74
C LEU A 311 -17.48 -13.69 -5.65
N TRP A 312 -18.19 -12.57 -5.52
CA TRP A 312 -19.63 -12.56 -5.30
C TRP A 312 -20.43 -13.12 -6.47
N LEU A 313 -20.08 -12.73 -7.71
CA LEU A 313 -20.73 -13.25 -8.92
C LEU A 313 -20.59 -14.78 -9.07
N PRO A 314 -19.37 -15.35 -9.14
CA PRO A 314 -19.21 -16.81 -9.28
C PRO A 314 -19.83 -17.57 -8.11
N THR A 315 -19.73 -17.07 -6.88
CA THR A 315 -20.33 -17.74 -5.72
C THR A 315 -21.85 -17.76 -5.79
N GLY A 316 -22.47 -16.66 -6.22
CA GLY A 316 -23.93 -16.62 -6.38
C GLY A 316 -24.42 -17.57 -7.49
N ILE A 317 -23.72 -17.62 -8.64
CA ILE A 317 -24.04 -18.56 -9.72
C ILE A 317 -23.79 -20.01 -9.26
N LEU A 318 -22.75 -20.26 -8.47
CA LEU A 318 -22.44 -21.58 -7.91
C LEU A 318 -23.57 -22.09 -7.02
N ILE A 319 -24.01 -21.27 -6.06
CA ILE A 319 -25.11 -21.60 -5.16
C ILE A 319 -26.37 -21.89 -5.98
N GLY A 320 -26.72 -21.01 -6.92
CA GLY A 320 -27.88 -21.22 -7.76
C GLY A 320 -27.78 -22.49 -8.62
N SER A 321 -26.60 -22.80 -9.18
CA SER A 321 -26.38 -24.00 -10.00
C SER A 321 -26.48 -25.29 -9.18
N ILE A 322 -26.05 -25.28 -7.91
CA ILE A 322 -26.22 -26.42 -6.99
C ILE A 322 -27.70 -26.62 -6.66
N ILE A 323 -28.42 -25.54 -6.36
CA ILE A 323 -29.89 -25.58 -6.15
C ILE A 323 -30.58 -26.07 -7.42
N LEU A 324 -30.10 -25.63 -8.59
CA LEU A 324 -30.33 -26.15 -9.94
C LEU A 324 -30.54 -27.67 -10.00
N LEU A 325 -29.49 -28.36 -9.60
CA LEU A 325 -29.38 -29.81 -9.65
C LEU A 325 -30.32 -30.53 -8.67
N LEU A 326 -30.66 -29.88 -7.55
CA LEU A 326 -31.54 -30.44 -6.52
C LEU A 326 -33.02 -30.16 -6.82
N LEU A 327 -33.32 -28.98 -7.36
CA LEU A 327 -34.65 -28.44 -7.59
C LEU A 327 -34.70 -27.83 -9.01
N PRO A 328 -34.95 -28.63 -10.06
CA PRO A 328 -34.96 -28.17 -11.45
C PRO A 328 -36.24 -27.37 -11.78
N GLN A 329 -36.37 -26.18 -11.20
CA GLN A 329 -37.55 -25.30 -11.34
C GLN A 329 -37.17 -23.95 -11.98
N LEU A 330 -38.12 -23.37 -12.73
CA LEU A 330 -37.91 -22.11 -13.47
C LEU A 330 -37.47 -20.93 -12.57
N TRP A 331 -38.02 -20.83 -11.35
CA TRP A 331 -37.64 -19.73 -10.46
C TRP A 331 -36.16 -19.81 -10.01
N VAL A 332 -35.57 -21.01 -9.98
CA VAL A 332 -34.14 -21.18 -9.63
C VAL A 332 -33.25 -20.68 -10.76
N ILE A 333 -33.57 -21.00 -12.01
CA ILE A 333 -32.81 -20.47 -13.16
C ILE A 333 -32.99 -18.96 -13.31
N VAL A 334 -34.18 -18.44 -13.04
CA VAL A 334 -34.43 -16.99 -12.94
C VAL A 334 -33.57 -16.37 -11.84
N PHE A 335 -33.44 -17.00 -10.67
CA PHE A 335 -32.54 -16.54 -9.61
C PHE A 335 -31.07 -16.51 -10.07
N ILE A 336 -30.58 -17.58 -10.70
CA ILE A 336 -29.22 -17.61 -11.29
C ILE A 336 -29.06 -16.45 -12.28
N LYS A 337 -30.06 -16.21 -13.11
CA LYS A 337 -30.05 -15.14 -14.11
C LYS A 337 -30.05 -13.74 -13.48
N ILE A 338 -30.75 -13.56 -12.36
CA ILE A 338 -30.70 -12.34 -11.54
C ILE A 338 -29.31 -12.09 -10.99
N VAL A 339 -28.70 -13.11 -10.40
CA VAL A 339 -27.33 -13.02 -9.90
C VAL A 339 -26.37 -12.68 -11.03
N ASP A 340 -26.44 -13.40 -12.15
CA ASP A 340 -25.60 -13.17 -13.33
C ASP A 340 -25.75 -11.73 -13.85
N GLY A 341 -26.96 -11.32 -14.20
CA GLY A 341 -27.22 -10.00 -14.78
C GLY A 341 -26.87 -8.85 -13.82
N SER A 342 -27.31 -8.92 -12.57
CA SER A 342 -27.16 -7.83 -11.61
C SER A 342 -25.72 -7.67 -11.11
N LEU A 343 -25.08 -8.74 -10.62
CA LEU A 343 -23.74 -8.65 -10.04
C LEU A 343 -22.66 -8.42 -11.10
N LYS A 344 -22.83 -8.96 -12.32
CA LYS A 344 -21.90 -8.74 -13.43
C LYS A 344 -21.84 -7.27 -13.83
N GLN A 345 -22.99 -6.62 -14.01
CA GLN A 345 -23.06 -5.21 -14.44
C GLN A 345 -22.76 -4.19 -13.34
N SER A 346 -22.88 -4.57 -12.06
CA SER A 346 -22.65 -3.69 -10.91
C SER A 346 -21.29 -3.96 -10.25
N VAL A 347 -21.23 -4.91 -9.30
CA VAL A 347 -20.07 -5.21 -8.46
C VAL A 347 -18.86 -5.65 -9.31
N ASN A 348 -19.07 -6.58 -10.23
CA ASN A 348 -17.95 -7.16 -10.98
C ASN A 348 -17.36 -6.16 -11.97
N LYS A 349 -18.21 -5.43 -12.70
CA LYS A 349 -17.79 -4.33 -13.56
C LYS A 349 -16.98 -3.28 -12.79
N ALA A 350 -17.51 -2.80 -11.65
CA ALA A 350 -16.80 -1.85 -10.80
C ALA A 350 -15.45 -2.39 -10.32
N SER A 351 -15.39 -3.65 -9.89
CA SER A 351 -14.18 -4.27 -9.40
C SER A 351 -13.12 -4.46 -10.50
N THR A 352 -13.52 -4.85 -11.72
CA THR A 352 -12.60 -4.97 -12.86
C THR A 352 -12.00 -3.63 -13.30
N GLU A 353 -12.77 -2.54 -13.20
CA GLU A 353 -12.27 -1.20 -13.49
C GLU A 353 -11.21 -0.75 -12.48
N LEU A 354 -11.41 -1.07 -11.20
CA LEU A 354 -10.44 -0.80 -10.12
C LEU A 354 -9.19 -1.68 -10.23
N LEU A 355 -9.33 -2.96 -10.63
CA LEU A 355 -8.18 -3.83 -10.92
C LEU A 355 -7.29 -3.31 -12.05
N SER A 356 -7.84 -2.44 -12.89
CA SER A 356 -7.13 -1.82 -14.01
C SER A 356 -6.43 -0.51 -13.64
N ILE A 357 -6.53 -0.04 -12.38
CA ILE A 357 -5.80 1.14 -11.88
C ILE A 357 -4.28 1.02 -12.07
N PRO A 358 -3.63 -0.13 -11.81
CA PRO A 358 -2.19 -0.22 -11.94
C PRO A 358 -1.68 -0.19 -13.39
N ILE A 359 -2.60 -0.13 -14.37
CA ILE A 359 -2.29 -0.29 -15.79
C ILE A 359 -2.21 1.09 -16.43
N PRO A 360 -1.10 1.45 -17.09
CA PRO A 360 -0.98 2.72 -17.79
C PRO A 360 -2.17 2.98 -18.72
N ILE A 361 -2.67 4.22 -18.72
CA ILE A 361 -3.89 4.62 -19.43
C ILE A 361 -3.83 4.27 -20.92
N GLU A 362 -2.65 4.37 -21.55
CA GLU A 362 -2.44 4.04 -22.96
C GLU A 362 -2.64 2.55 -23.26
N ILE A 363 -2.14 1.67 -22.38
CA ILE A 363 -2.31 0.22 -22.49
C ILE A 363 -3.77 -0.14 -22.18
N LYS A 364 -4.36 0.44 -21.12
CA LYS A 364 -5.76 0.22 -20.74
C LYS A 364 -6.71 0.55 -21.88
N LYS A 365 -6.51 1.68 -22.58
CA LYS A 365 -7.34 2.08 -23.73
C LYS A 365 -7.33 1.06 -24.88
N LYS A 366 -6.14 0.57 -25.28
CA LYS A 366 -6.00 -0.39 -26.39
C LYS A 366 -6.54 -1.77 -26.05
N THR A 367 -6.39 -2.18 -24.80
CA THR A 367 -6.68 -3.55 -24.38
C THR A 367 -8.10 -3.73 -23.87
N LYS A 368 -8.75 -2.66 -23.38
CA LYS A 368 -10.15 -2.68 -22.96
C LYS A 368 -11.10 -3.03 -24.12
N THR A 369 -11.01 -2.34 -25.26
CA THR A 369 -11.87 -2.63 -26.43
C THR A 369 -11.69 -4.07 -26.92
N PHE A 370 -10.46 -4.57 -26.92
CA PHE A 370 -10.17 -5.97 -27.28
C PHE A 370 -10.82 -6.94 -26.29
N THR A 371 -10.72 -6.66 -24.99
CA THR A 371 -11.32 -7.51 -23.95
C THR A 371 -12.85 -7.47 -23.98
N ASP A 372 -13.44 -6.30 -24.19
CA ASP A 372 -14.90 -6.14 -24.18
C ASP A 372 -15.57 -6.76 -25.43
N VAL A 373 -14.87 -6.80 -26.59
CA VAL A 373 -15.45 -7.26 -27.86
C VAL A 373 -14.93 -8.63 -28.30
N VAL A 374 -13.61 -8.80 -28.38
CA VAL A 374 -13.00 -10.01 -28.95
C VAL A 374 -13.06 -11.17 -27.96
N VAL A 375 -12.71 -10.91 -26.69
CA VAL A 375 -12.78 -11.96 -25.65
C VAL A 375 -14.22 -12.38 -25.39
N ASP A 376 -15.19 -11.45 -25.40
CA ASP A 376 -16.63 -11.76 -25.29
C ASP A 376 -17.11 -12.65 -26.45
N SER A 377 -16.72 -12.32 -27.68
CA SER A 377 -17.07 -13.10 -28.88
C SER A 377 -16.48 -14.51 -28.84
N ILE A 378 -15.19 -14.64 -28.49
CA ILE A 378 -14.52 -15.95 -28.37
C ILE A 378 -15.17 -16.79 -27.27
N ALA A 379 -15.47 -16.20 -26.11
CA ALA A 379 -16.14 -16.88 -25.01
C ALA A 379 -17.56 -17.34 -25.40
N THR A 380 -18.29 -16.53 -26.17
CA THR A 380 -19.61 -16.89 -26.71
C THR A 380 -19.52 -18.07 -27.68
N GLY A 381 -18.54 -18.06 -28.60
CA GLY A 381 -18.31 -19.18 -29.51
C GLY A 381 -17.92 -20.47 -28.77
N LEU A 382 -17.04 -20.37 -27.77
CA LEU A 382 -16.67 -21.50 -26.90
C LEU A 382 -17.86 -22.08 -26.15
N ALA A 383 -18.75 -21.22 -25.62
CA ALA A 383 -20.00 -21.69 -25.00
C ALA A 383 -20.86 -22.45 -26.01
N GLY A 384 -20.99 -21.95 -27.25
CA GLY A 384 -21.67 -22.65 -28.33
C GLY A 384 -21.06 -24.04 -28.62
N PHE A 385 -19.74 -24.15 -28.74
CA PHE A 385 -19.07 -25.45 -28.94
C PHE A 385 -19.26 -26.42 -27.77
N ILE A 386 -19.19 -25.94 -26.52
CA ILE A 386 -19.48 -26.74 -25.33
C ILE A 386 -20.91 -27.28 -25.41
N LEU A 387 -21.89 -26.43 -25.70
CA LEU A 387 -23.28 -26.83 -25.82
C LEU A 387 -23.50 -27.83 -26.96
N ILE A 388 -22.90 -27.61 -28.15
CA ILE A 388 -22.97 -28.56 -29.27
C ILE A 388 -22.41 -29.93 -28.86
N PHE A 389 -21.27 -29.97 -28.16
CA PHE A 389 -20.64 -31.22 -27.76
C PHE A 389 -21.48 -31.99 -26.73
N PHE A 390 -21.93 -31.33 -25.65
CA PHE A 390 -22.63 -32.00 -24.55
C PHE A 390 -24.12 -32.24 -24.84
N ILE A 391 -24.79 -31.33 -25.53
CA ILE A 391 -26.23 -31.42 -25.79
C ILE A 391 -26.46 -32.16 -27.10
N ASN A 392 -25.93 -31.65 -28.22
CA ASN A 392 -26.22 -32.23 -29.53
C ASN A 392 -25.39 -33.51 -29.78
N GLY A 393 -24.18 -33.59 -29.23
CA GLY A 393 -23.29 -34.74 -29.40
C GLY A 393 -23.57 -35.90 -28.44
N LEU A 394 -23.74 -35.61 -27.15
CA LEU A 394 -23.93 -36.61 -26.08
C LEU A 394 -25.40 -36.78 -25.65
N ASN A 395 -26.32 -35.97 -26.18
CA ASN A 395 -27.75 -35.98 -25.85
C ASN A 395 -28.07 -35.86 -24.35
N ILE A 396 -27.28 -35.04 -23.65
CA ILE A 396 -27.41 -34.83 -22.21
C ILE A 396 -28.46 -33.76 -21.93
N SER A 397 -29.32 -33.99 -20.92
CA SER A 397 -30.31 -33.01 -20.47
C SER A 397 -29.69 -31.67 -20.06
N SER A 398 -30.39 -30.58 -20.37
CA SER A 398 -29.97 -29.21 -20.06
C SER A 398 -29.70 -28.95 -18.58
N THR A 399 -30.30 -29.71 -17.67
CA THR A 399 -30.03 -29.63 -16.21
C THR A 399 -28.57 -29.96 -15.88
N TYR A 400 -27.93 -30.89 -16.60
CA TYR A 400 -26.54 -31.29 -16.35
C TYR A 400 -25.52 -30.26 -16.83
N ILE A 401 -25.92 -29.26 -17.62
CA ILE A 401 -25.08 -28.10 -17.94
C ILE A 401 -24.67 -27.36 -16.65
N SER A 402 -25.49 -27.43 -15.59
CA SER A 402 -25.13 -26.88 -14.28
C SER A 402 -23.89 -27.55 -13.68
N VAL A 403 -23.60 -28.82 -13.98
CA VAL A 403 -22.35 -29.48 -13.56
C VAL A 403 -21.14 -28.86 -14.28
N ILE A 404 -21.26 -28.59 -15.58
CA ILE A 404 -20.22 -27.93 -16.37
C ILE A 404 -19.99 -26.51 -15.83
N ILE A 405 -21.07 -25.78 -15.54
CA ILE A 405 -21.01 -24.45 -14.92
C ILE A 405 -20.27 -24.51 -13.57
N ILE A 406 -20.56 -25.50 -12.71
CA ILE A 406 -19.87 -25.68 -11.42
C ILE A 406 -18.37 -25.91 -11.63
N ILE A 407 -17.98 -26.77 -12.57
CA ILE A 407 -16.56 -27.03 -12.88
C ILE A 407 -15.85 -25.75 -13.38
N LEU A 408 -16.49 -25.01 -14.29
CA LEU A 408 -15.96 -23.75 -14.80
C LEU A 408 -15.84 -22.69 -13.71
N ILE A 409 -16.80 -22.63 -12.77
CA ILE A 409 -16.73 -21.73 -11.63
C ILE A 409 -15.59 -22.12 -10.68
N ALA A 410 -15.30 -23.41 -10.48
CA ALA A 410 -14.14 -23.82 -9.68
C ALA A 410 -12.82 -23.28 -10.27
N VAL A 411 -12.66 -23.40 -11.60
CA VAL A 411 -11.53 -22.78 -12.32
C VAL A 411 -11.56 -21.26 -12.17
N TRP A 412 -12.74 -20.65 -12.27
CA TRP A 412 -12.91 -19.19 -12.14
C TRP A 412 -12.47 -18.66 -10.78
N LEU A 413 -12.84 -19.33 -9.69
CA LEU A 413 -12.44 -18.98 -8.33
C LEU A 413 -10.91 -19.07 -8.15
N VAL A 414 -10.27 -20.09 -8.73
CA VAL A 414 -8.80 -20.23 -8.72
C VAL A 414 -8.13 -19.09 -9.48
N LEU A 415 -8.67 -18.70 -10.64
CA LEU A 415 -8.15 -17.58 -11.42
C LEU A 415 -8.30 -16.24 -10.70
N ILE A 416 -9.42 -16.00 -10.01
CA ILE A 416 -9.61 -14.79 -9.20
C ILE A 416 -8.58 -14.73 -8.06
N TYR A 417 -8.23 -15.87 -7.46
CA TYR A 417 -7.18 -15.92 -6.43
C TYR A 417 -5.81 -15.52 -6.98
N PHE A 418 -5.41 -16.03 -8.16
CA PHE A 418 -4.16 -15.63 -8.81
C PHE A 418 -4.19 -14.16 -9.26
N LEU A 419 -5.31 -13.69 -9.82
CA LEU A 419 -5.52 -12.30 -10.22
C LEU A 419 -5.33 -11.34 -9.04
N ARG A 420 -5.87 -11.69 -7.86
CA ARG A 420 -5.69 -10.90 -6.64
C ARG A 420 -4.23 -10.79 -6.22
N LYS A 421 -3.46 -11.89 -6.29
CA LYS A 421 -2.03 -11.87 -5.96
C LYS A 421 -1.25 -10.98 -6.92
N GLU A 422 -1.49 -11.15 -8.22
CA GLU A 422 -0.78 -10.39 -9.25
C GLU A 422 -1.12 -8.90 -9.21
N TYR A 423 -2.37 -8.55 -8.90
CA TYR A 423 -2.79 -7.15 -8.69
C TYR A 423 -1.99 -6.48 -7.58
N ILE A 424 -1.79 -7.16 -6.45
CA ILE A 424 -0.99 -6.62 -5.33
C ILE A 424 0.47 -6.42 -5.76
N VAL A 425 1.03 -7.34 -6.55
CA VAL A 425 2.41 -7.22 -7.07
C VAL A 425 2.54 -6.06 -8.05
N ALA A 426 1.68 -5.98 -9.07
CA ALA A 426 1.72 -4.92 -10.07
C ALA A 426 1.49 -3.54 -9.45
N PHE A 427 0.65 -3.46 -8.41
CA PHE A 427 0.44 -2.22 -7.67
C PHE A 427 1.68 -1.82 -6.85
N LYS A 428 2.37 -2.79 -6.23
CA LYS A 428 3.65 -2.53 -5.54
C LYS A 428 4.72 -2.06 -6.51
N ASP A 429 4.83 -2.68 -7.69
CA ASP A 429 5.78 -2.24 -8.72
C ASP A 429 5.52 -0.80 -9.17
N LEU A 430 4.26 -0.35 -9.20
CA LEU A 430 3.96 1.07 -9.45
C LEU A 430 4.43 1.99 -8.33
N LEU A 431 4.27 1.59 -7.07
CA LEU A 431 4.70 2.37 -5.92
C LEU A 431 6.24 2.37 -5.74
N ASP A 432 6.92 1.30 -6.10
CA ASP A 432 8.37 1.18 -5.99
C ASP A 432 9.12 1.93 -7.11
N ASN A 433 8.52 2.01 -8.31
CA ASN A 433 9.10 2.72 -9.45
C ASN A 433 8.92 4.25 -9.40
N SER A 434 8.20 4.80 -8.41
CA SER A 434 7.93 6.23 -8.30
C SER A 434 8.95 7.05 -7.50
N GLY A 435 10.12 6.50 -7.14
CA GLY A 435 11.07 7.24 -6.31
C GLY A 435 12.57 7.03 -6.51
N ILE A 436 13.03 5.92 -7.11
CA ILE A 436 14.48 5.70 -7.26
C ILE A 436 14.73 4.98 -8.57
N LYS A 437 15.35 5.67 -9.54
CA LYS A 437 16.22 4.99 -10.52
C LYS A 437 17.33 4.32 -9.71
N LYS A 438 17.06 3.14 -9.14
CA LYS A 438 18.11 2.28 -8.64
C LYS A 438 18.79 1.78 -9.90
N ASP A 439 20.01 2.26 -10.11
CA ASP A 439 20.97 1.56 -10.96
C ASP A 439 20.92 0.08 -10.59
N LYS A 440 20.33 -0.71 -11.49
CA LYS A 440 20.35 -2.16 -11.40
C LYS A 440 21.77 -2.59 -11.71
N HIS A 441 22.64 -2.54 -10.68
CA HIS A 441 23.69 -3.54 -10.61
C HIS A 441 22.98 -4.88 -10.42
N HIS A 442 22.84 -5.61 -11.51
CA HIS A 442 22.54 -7.03 -11.48
C HIS A 442 23.62 -7.72 -10.65
N LYS A 443 23.34 -7.96 -9.36
CA LYS A 443 23.98 -9.05 -8.64
C LYS A 443 23.40 -10.33 -9.19
N GLU A 444 24.19 -11.03 -9.98
CA GLU A 444 23.93 -12.42 -10.33
C GLU A 444 23.64 -13.19 -9.04
N VAL A 445 22.48 -13.84 -9.02
CA VAL A 445 22.10 -14.75 -7.96
C VAL A 445 22.96 -15.99 -8.12
N ILE A 446 24.07 -16.02 -7.38
CA ILE A 446 24.90 -17.21 -7.24
C ILE A 446 24.02 -18.29 -6.58
N LYS A 447 23.88 -19.44 -7.27
CA LYS A 447 23.21 -20.62 -6.73
C LYS A 447 23.80 -20.97 -5.37
N VAL A 448 22.95 -21.03 -4.35
CA VAL A 448 23.29 -21.44 -2.99
C VAL A 448 23.73 -22.91 -3.02
N THR A 449 25.03 -23.16 -3.14
CA THR A 449 25.65 -24.33 -2.52
C THR A 449 25.83 -23.98 -1.05
N SER A 450 25.27 -24.82 -0.18
CA SER A 450 25.34 -24.81 1.30
C SER A 450 26.15 -23.68 1.95
N ILE A 451 25.51 -22.91 2.85
CA ILE A 451 26.11 -21.78 3.58
C ILE A 451 27.49 -22.15 4.17
N ILE A 452 27.68 -23.41 4.58
CA ILE A 452 28.93 -23.95 5.13
C ILE A 452 30.05 -24.01 4.08
N ASP A 453 29.75 -24.43 2.85
CA ASP A 453 30.75 -24.48 1.77
C ASP A 453 31.20 -23.07 1.36
N SER A 454 30.29 -22.09 1.44
CA SER A 454 30.64 -20.69 1.23
C SER A 454 31.58 -20.17 2.33
N VAL A 455 31.37 -20.57 3.58
CA VAL A 455 32.24 -20.22 4.71
C VAL A 455 33.62 -20.83 4.54
N LEU A 456 33.68 -22.14 4.29
CA LEU A 456 34.94 -22.87 4.09
C LEU A 456 35.71 -22.32 2.89
N ARG A 457 35.03 -21.96 1.80
CA ARG A 457 35.68 -21.33 0.65
C ARG A 457 36.29 -19.98 1.01
N VAL A 458 35.56 -19.12 1.73
CA VAL A 458 36.08 -17.81 2.13
C VAL A 458 37.25 -17.95 3.09
N LEU A 459 37.21 -18.89 4.04
CA LEU A 459 38.32 -19.12 4.98
C LEU A 459 39.57 -19.68 4.30
N ASN A 460 39.42 -20.48 3.25
CA ASN A 460 40.57 -21.09 2.56
C ASN A 460 41.13 -20.24 1.41
N THR A 461 40.29 -19.48 0.68
CA THR A 461 40.69 -18.75 -0.54
C THR A 461 40.28 -17.28 -0.57
N GLY A 462 39.70 -16.75 0.51
CA GLY A 462 39.24 -15.37 0.59
C GLY A 462 40.39 -14.35 0.67
N LYS A 463 40.08 -13.08 0.39
CA LYS A 463 40.99 -11.95 0.66
C LYS A 463 41.02 -11.64 2.17
N GLU A 464 42.07 -10.99 2.67
CA GLU A 464 42.27 -10.67 4.09
C GLU A 464 41.02 -10.11 4.79
N ASN A 465 40.41 -9.03 4.27
CA ASN A 465 39.18 -8.45 4.84
C ASN A 465 37.96 -9.40 4.81
N GLN A 466 37.90 -10.31 3.84
CA GLN A 466 36.82 -11.31 3.76
C GLN A 466 37.02 -12.40 4.82
N ILE A 467 38.26 -12.83 5.04
CA ILE A 467 38.63 -13.79 6.09
C ILE A 467 38.33 -13.20 7.47
N ILE A 468 38.74 -11.96 7.74
CA ILE A 468 38.49 -11.27 9.02
C ILE A 468 36.99 -11.22 9.34
N ASN A 469 36.17 -10.72 8.42
CA ASN A 469 34.72 -10.64 8.61
C ASN A 469 34.09 -12.03 8.80
N MET A 470 34.65 -13.07 8.16
CA MET A 470 34.18 -14.43 8.33
C MET A 470 34.55 -15.02 9.69
N LEU A 471 35.76 -14.74 10.18
CA LEU A 471 36.24 -15.14 11.51
C LEU A 471 35.42 -14.47 12.62
N GLU A 472 35.10 -13.19 12.49
CA GLU A 472 34.22 -12.48 13.44
C GLU A 472 32.81 -13.11 13.52
N ARG A 473 32.26 -13.55 12.37
CA ARG A 473 30.95 -14.20 12.33
C ARG A 473 30.95 -15.63 12.84
N THR A 474 32.06 -16.35 12.67
CA THR A 474 32.18 -17.76 13.09
C THR A 474 32.35 -17.90 14.60
N LEU A 475 32.90 -16.88 15.27
CA LEU A 475 33.00 -16.78 16.74
C LEU A 475 31.65 -16.95 17.45
N ASP A 476 30.56 -16.48 16.83
CA ASP A 476 29.19 -16.59 17.39
C ASP A 476 28.58 -18.00 17.24
N VAL A 477 28.95 -18.73 16.18
CA VAL A 477 28.31 -20.01 15.80
C VAL A 477 28.99 -21.21 16.46
N LYS A 478 30.31 -21.13 16.72
CA LYS A 478 31.11 -22.15 17.44
C LYS A 478 30.97 -23.57 16.85
N ASP A 479 31.00 -23.67 15.52
CA ASP A 479 30.85 -24.94 14.80
C ASP A 479 32.21 -25.63 14.58
N GLU A 480 32.35 -26.87 15.06
CA GLU A 480 33.58 -27.67 14.96
C GLU A 480 34.03 -27.95 13.52
N ARG A 481 33.12 -27.90 12.54
CA ARG A 481 33.47 -28.17 11.13
C ARG A 481 34.45 -27.15 10.54
N PHE A 482 34.54 -25.95 11.14
CA PHE A 482 35.48 -24.93 10.71
C PHE A 482 36.88 -25.10 11.30
N PHE A 483 37.07 -26.02 12.26
CA PHE A 483 38.30 -26.18 13.02
C PHE A 483 39.55 -26.29 12.13
N ASN A 484 39.52 -27.18 11.12
CA ASN A 484 40.68 -27.40 10.24
C ASN A 484 41.02 -26.17 9.39
N SER A 485 40.02 -25.49 8.84
CA SER A 485 40.21 -24.25 8.08
C SER A 485 40.77 -23.14 8.96
N ILE A 486 40.28 -23.00 10.19
CA ILE A 486 40.74 -21.98 11.14
C ILE A 486 42.16 -22.30 11.65
N LYS A 487 42.47 -23.58 11.92
CA LYS A 487 43.82 -24.03 12.30
C LYS A 487 44.87 -23.66 11.25
N ASN A 488 44.54 -23.80 9.96
CA ASN A 488 45.44 -23.41 8.88
C ASN A 488 45.73 -21.90 8.84
N LEU A 489 44.79 -21.06 9.32
CA LEU A 489 44.96 -19.61 9.37
C LEU A 489 45.95 -19.15 10.45
N LEU A 490 46.39 -20.02 11.37
CA LEU A 490 47.46 -19.69 12.33
C LEU A 490 48.80 -19.40 11.65
N ASN A 491 49.02 -19.91 10.43
CA ASN A 491 50.25 -19.71 9.68
C ASN A 491 50.20 -18.49 8.75
N ASN A 492 49.16 -17.66 8.81
CA ASN A 492 49.03 -16.47 7.97
C ASN A 492 50.00 -15.36 8.39
N GLU A 493 50.39 -14.52 7.42
CA GLU A 493 51.28 -13.37 7.67
C GLU A 493 50.61 -12.26 8.49
N SER A 494 49.29 -12.08 8.33
CA SER A 494 48.54 -11.01 9.01
C SER A 494 48.35 -11.30 10.51
N PRO A 495 48.85 -10.43 11.42
CA PRO A 495 48.65 -10.57 12.86
C PRO A 495 47.17 -10.61 13.26
N ARG A 496 46.34 -9.77 12.62
CA ARG A 496 44.90 -9.69 12.93
C ARG A 496 44.15 -10.99 12.64
N ILE A 497 44.52 -11.69 11.56
CA ILE A 497 43.96 -13.01 11.24
C ILE A 497 44.40 -14.04 12.29
N LYS A 498 45.69 -14.04 12.67
CA LYS A 498 46.21 -14.94 13.72
C LYS A 498 45.45 -14.77 15.03
N THR A 499 45.27 -13.54 15.50
CA THR A 499 44.49 -13.19 16.71
C THR A 499 43.08 -13.77 16.65
N LEU A 500 42.32 -13.44 15.60
CA LEU A 500 40.93 -13.90 15.45
C LEU A 500 40.82 -15.43 15.26
N ALA A 501 41.82 -16.06 14.63
CA ALA A 501 41.88 -17.51 14.52
C ALA A 501 42.10 -18.17 15.89
N ILE A 502 43.02 -17.64 16.71
CA ILE A 502 43.25 -18.11 18.08
C ILE A 502 41.99 -17.93 18.93
N ASP A 503 41.32 -16.79 18.86
CA ASP A 503 40.07 -16.52 19.58
C ASP A 503 38.91 -17.44 19.17
N ASN A 504 38.81 -17.80 17.89
CA ASN A 504 37.86 -18.82 17.43
C ASN A 504 38.21 -20.20 18.02
N LEU A 505 39.49 -20.60 17.93
CA LEU A 505 39.97 -21.88 18.43
C LEU A 505 39.81 -22.01 19.95
N TYR A 506 39.85 -20.91 20.71
CA TYR A 506 39.59 -20.88 22.14
C TYR A 506 38.25 -21.53 22.52
N PHE A 507 37.22 -21.38 21.69
CA PHE A 507 35.89 -21.94 21.96
C PHE A 507 35.67 -23.34 21.40
N LEU A 508 36.47 -23.79 20.43
CA LEU A 508 36.39 -25.10 19.79
C LEU A 508 37.11 -26.17 20.63
N LYS A 509 36.58 -27.40 20.65
CA LYS A 509 37.06 -28.49 21.52
C LYS A 509 37.75 -29.64 20.78
N SER A 510 37.91 -29.54 19.46
CA SER A 510 38.40 -30.63 18.61
C SER A 510 39.80 -31.16 18.98
N GLU A 511 40.81 -30.30 19.13
CA GLU A 511 42.20 -30.70 19.40
C GLU A 511 42.90 -29.68 20.32
N ASN A 512 43.80 -30.15 21.20
CA ASN A 512 44.58 -29.27 22.08
C ASN A 512 45.84 -28.76 21.34
N LEU A 513 45.81 -27.50 20.92
CA LEU A 513 46.89 -26.83 20.18
C LEU A 513 47.87 -26.08 21.08
N SER A 514 47.90 -26.36 22.39
CA SER A 514 48.73 -25.65 23.37
C SER A 514 50.21 -25.56 22.97
N SER A 515 50.82 -26.65 22.49
CA SER A 515 52.23 -26.63 22.08
C SER A 515 52.50 -25.76 20.84
N GLN A 516 51.55 -25.66 19.90
CA GLN A 516 51.66 -24.81 18.71
C GLN A 516 51.39 -23.34 19.03
N ILE A 517 50.48 -23.06 19.96
CA ILE A 517 50.12 -21.69 20.36
C ILE A 517 51.14 -21.12 21.38
N GLU A 518 51.84 -21.97 22.14
CA GLU A 518 52.91 -21.53 23.07
C GLU A 518 54.05 -20.81 22.35
N THR A 519 54.37 -21.20 21.10
CA THR A 519 55.36 -20.45 20.30
C THR A 519 54.88 -19.06 19.90
N MET A 520 53.57 -18.83 19.83
CA MET A 520 52.96 -17.55 19.44
C MET A 520 52.88 -16.54 20.59
N VAL A 521 53.22 -16.94 21.83
CA VAL A 521 53.36 -16.01 22.97
C VAL A 521 54.57 -15.09 22.79
N TYR A 522 55.55 -15.47 21.97
CA TYR A 522 56.73 -14.66 21.65
C TYR A 522 56.57 -13.88 20.33
N ASP A 523 55.34 -13.70 19.85
CA ASP A 523 55.08 -12.90 18.64
C ASP A 523 55.35 -11.40 18.93
N LYS A 524 55.73 -10.65 17.89
CA LYS A 524 55.99 -9.20 18.00
C LYS A 524 54.71 -8.40 18.22
N ASP A 525 53.57 -8.95 17.78
CA ASP A 525 52.27 -8.30 17.89
C ASP A 525 51.59 -8.56 19.25
N GLN A 526 51.14 -7.48 19.91
CA GLN A 526 50.51 -7.53 21.23
C GLN A 526 49.20 -8.33 21.24
N ASP A 527 48.38 -8.22 20.21
CA ASP A 527 47.06 -8.87 20.14
C ASP A 527 47.22 -10.39 19.99
N VAL A 528 48.20 -10.81 19.15
CA VAL A 528 48.55 -12.23 18.97
C VAL A 528 49.05 -12.81 20.28
N THR A 529 49.98 -12.15 20.96
CA THR A 529 50.53 -12.58 22.25
C THR A 529 49.45 -12.66 23.33
N THR A 530 48.54 -11.69 23.39
CA THR A 530 47.41 -11.68 24.34
C THR A 530 46.44 -12.83 24.10
N SER A 531 46.08 -13.07 22.84
CA SER A 531 45.14 -14.15 22.47
C SER A 531 45.77 -15.53 22.65
N ALA A 532 47.04 -15.68 22.28
CA ALA A 532 47.81 -16.90 22.51
C ALA A 532 47.90 -17.24 24.00
N PHE A 533 48.22 -16.24 24.84
CA PHE A 533 48.27 -16.42 26.28
C PHE A 533 46.90 -16.80 26.86
N ARG A 534 45.80 -16.15 26.42
CA ARG A 534 44.42 -16.51 26.80
C ARG A 534 44.05 -17.94 26.40
N TYR A 535 44.47 -18.40 25.23
CA TYR A 535 44.25 -19.80 24.80
C TYR A 535 44.97 -20.79 25.71
N LEU A 536 46.23 -20.50 26.07
CA LEU A 536 47.00 -21.35 26.97
C LEU A 536 46.33 -21.42 28.34
N LEU A 537 45.86 -20.32 28.92
CA LEU A 537 45.20 -20.33 30.23
C LEU A 537 44.10 -21.38 30.38
N LYS A 538 43.35 -21.64 29.31
CA LYS A 538 42.27 -22.64 29.29
C LYS A 538 42.74 -24.05 28.95
N ASN A 539 43.70 -24.20 28.05
CA ASN A 539 44.06 -25.49 27.42
C ASN A 539 45.47 -26.00 27.80
N TYR A 540 46.18 -25.34 28.71
CA TYR A 540 47.52 -25.75 29.14
C TYR A 540 47.48 -27.10 29.89
N LYS A 541 48.45 -27.96 29.58
CA LYS A 541 48.54 -29.30 30.18
C LYS A 541 49.02 -29.30 31.64
N GLN A 542 49.60 -28.20 32.11
CA GLN A 542 50.08 -28.03 33.49
C GLN A 542 49.23 -27.00 34.26
N ASN A 543 49.46 -26.87 35.57
CA ASN A 543 48.71 -25.97 36.44
C ASN A 543 48.87 -24.50 36.01
N THR A 544 47.77 -23.74 35.95
CA THR A 544 47.71 -22.34 35.46
C THR A 544 48.68 -21.40 36.20
N ILE A 545 48.98 -21.73 37.46
CA ILE A 545 49.94 -21.01 38.31
C ILE A 545 51.37 -21.05 37.73
N VAL A 546 51.78 -22.20 37.17
CA VAL A 546 53.13 -22.39 36.58
C VAL A 546 53.27 -21.54 35.31
N LEU A 547 52.21 -21.38 34.53
CA LEU A 547 52.19 -20.53 33.35
C LEU A 547 52.39 -19.05 33.73
N PHE A 548 51.69 -18.57 34.76
CA PHE A 548 51.88 -17.20 35.25
C PHE A 548 53.30 -17.00 35.84
N GLU A 549 53.81 -17.93 36.65
CA GLU A 549 55.19 -17.85 37.18
C GLU A 549 56.24 -17.76 36.06
N LYS A 550 56.02 -18.44 34.93
CA LYS A 550 56.92 -18.43 33.76
C LYS A 550 56.94 -17.10 33.00
N TYR A 551 55.81 -16.40 32.89
CA TYR A 551 55.65 -15.27 31.96
C TYR A 551 55.36 -13.91 32.62
N ILE A 552 54.91 -13.86 33.87
CA ILE A 552 54.42 -12.61 34.49
C ILE A 552 55.53 -11.61 34.84
N ASN A 553 56.78 -12.06 34.92
CA ASN A 553 57.96 -11.24 35.17
C ASN A 553 58.88 -11.16 33.94
N SER A 554 58.39 -11.43 32.73
CA SER A 554 59.19 -11.27 31.52
C SER A 554 59.58 -9.81 31.30
N ASP A 555 60.80 -9.58 30.81
CA ASP A 555 61.26 -8.25 30.40
C ASP A 555 60.58 -7.76 29.09
N ASP A 556 59.94 -8.68 28.34
CA ASP A 556 59.16 -8.33 27.16
C ASP A 556 57.83 -7.67 27.56
N ASN A 557 57.62 -6.44 27.06
CA ASN A 557 56.41 -5.66 27.32
C ASN A 557 55.15 -6.34 26.80
N THR A 558 55.22 -7.07 25.68
CA THR A 558 54.05 -7.70 25.05
C THR A 558 53.52 -8.86 25.87
N ILE A 559 54.44 -9.72 26.32
CA ILE A 559 54.17 -10.87 27.20
C ILE A 559 53.70 -10.39 28.57
N ALA A 560 54.35 -9.36 29.14
CA ALA A 560 53.95 -8.81 30.44
C ALA A 560 52.53 -8.23 30.40
N ASN A 561 52.13 -7.57 29.30
CA ASN A 561 50.78 -7.06 29.09
C ASN A 561 49.75 -8.19 28.95
N ALA A 562 50.06 -9.21 28.15
CA ALA A 562 49.22 -10.39 27.97
C ALA A 562 49.02 -11.16 29.29
N ALA A 563 50.09 -11.32 30.07
CA ALA A 563 50.05 -11.95 31.38
C ALA A 563 49.24 -11.13 32.39
N LEU A 564 49.33 -9.79 32.38
CA LEU A 564 48.52 -8.91 33.22
C LEU A 564 47.02 -9.05 32.91
N VAL A 565 46.67 -8.97 31.63
CA VAL A 565 45.28 -9.11 31.16
C VAL A 565 44.74 -10.51 31.45
N GLY A 566 45.54 -11.56 31.20
CA GLY A 566 45.20 -12.94 31.54
C GLY A 566 44.98 -13.13 33.04
N LEU A 567 45.86 -12.56 33.88
CA LEU A 567 45.74 -12.64 35.34
C LEU A 567 44.48 -11.94 35.83
N SER A 568 44.14 -10.76 35.28
CA SER A 568 42.93 -10.01 35.63
C SER A 568 41.63 -10.76 35.31
N LEU A 569 41.61 -11.56 34.24
CA LEU A 569 40.46 -12.36 33.84
C LEU A 569 40.24 -13.53 34.80
N GLU A 570 41.30 -14.26 35.12
CA GLU A 570 41.25 -15.41 36.05
C GLU A 570 41.01 -14.98 37.51
N SER A 571 41.58 -13.85 37.92
CA SER A 571 41.44 -13.33 39.29
C SER A 571 40.02 -12.86 39.61
N SER A 572 39.25 -12.45 38.60
CA SER A 572 37.87 -11.97 38.76
C SER A 572 36.91 -12.99 39.40
N HIS A 573 37.25 -14.28 39.35
CA HIS A 573 36.47 -15.38 39.94
C HIS A 573 37.20 -16.10 41.10
N ASN A 574 38.46 -15.74 41.39
CA ASN A 574 39.29 -16.44 42.39
C ASN A 574 40.15 -15.48 43.22
N GLN A 575 39.63 -15.09 44.38
CA GLN A 575 40.24 -14.12 45.29
C GLN A 575 41.58 -14.58 45.89
N LEU A 576 41.84 -15.90 45.92
CA LEU A 576 43.13 -16.46 46.36
C LEU A 576 44.26 -16.20 45.35
N LEU A 577 43.96 -16.23 44.05
CA LEU A 577 44.92 -15.89 42.99
C LEU A 577 45.25 -14.39 42.98
N GLN A 578 44.26 -13.55 43.25
CA GLN A 578 44.43 -12.10 43.36
C GLN A 578 45.41 -11.71 44.48
N ASN A 579 45.27 -12.36 45.65
CA ASN A 579 46.15 -12.14 46.81
C ASN A 579 47.53 -12.79 46.64
N ARG A 580 47.64 -13.92 45.94
CA ARG A 580 48.93 -14.62 45.75
C ARG A 580 49.88 -13.88 44.80
N PHE A 581 49.33 -13.23 43.77
CA PHE A 581 50.12 -12.47 42.80
C PHE A 581 50.06 -10.94 43.00
N ASN A 582 49.40 -10.46 44.06
CA ASN A 582 49.23 -9.03 44.41
C ASN A 582 48.92 -8.16 43.19
N LEU A 583 47.78 -8.42 42.54
CA LEU A 583 47.38 -7.76 41.29
C LEU A 583 47.42 -6.22 41.38
N ASP A 584 47.05 -5.63 42.52
CA ASP A 584 47.09 -4.18 42.74
C ASP A 584 48.51 -3.63 42.58
N SER A 585 49.49 -4.24 43.25
CA SER A 585 50.90 -3.85 43.14
C SER A 585 51.46 -3.98 41.72
N LYS A 586 50.92 -4.93 40.92
CA LYS A 586 51.31 -5.13 39.53
C LYS A 586 50.66 -4.12 38.59
N ILE A 587 49.43 -3.68 38.87
CA ILE A 587 48.79 -2.56 38.18
C ILE A 587 49.55 -1.26 38.47
N ASP A 588 49.97 -1.02 39.72
CA ASP A 588 50.83 0.13 40.08
C ASP A 588 52.19 0.10 39.37
N ALA A 589 52.82 -1.07 39.32
CA ALA A 589 54.08 -1.27 38.58
C ALA A 589 53.89 -1.06 37.05
N ALA A 590 52.74 -1.43 36.51
CA ALA A 590 52.41 -1.19 35.10
C ALA A 590 52.11 0.29 34.81
N LEU A 591 51.43 0.99 35.73
CA LEU A 591 51.15 2.43 35.64
C LEU A 591 52.41 3.28 35.75
N SER A 592 53.36 2.92 36.63
CA SER A 592 54.67 3.58 36.72
C SER A 592 55.50 3.38 35.45
N LYS A 593 55.59 2.15 34.93
CA LYS A 593 56.25 1.88 33.64
C LYS A 593 55.59 2.61 32.47
N TYR A 594 54.28 2.79 32.48
CA TYR A 594 53.56 3.58 31.45
C TYR A 594 54.02 5.06 31.41
N LEU A 595 54.40 5.63 32.55
CA LEU A 595 54.90 7.01 32.62
C LEU A 595 56.32 7.15 32.05
N GLU A 596 57.12 6.08 32.08
CA GLU A 596 58.52 6.06 31.63
C GLU A 596 58.69 5.76 30.13
N LEU A 597 57.69 5.15 29.48
CA LEU A 597 57.75 4.77 28.07
C LEU A 597 57.65 5.99 27.12
N ALA A 598 58.63 6.09 26.20
CA ALA A 598 58.70 7.14 25.18
C ALA A 598 58.05 6.75 23.84
N ASP A 599 58.00 5.45 23.52
CA ASP A 599 57.43 4.95 22.26
C ASP A 599 55.88 5.02 22.30
N PRO A 600 55.23 5.77 21.38
CA PRO A 600 53.78 5.91 21.35
C PRO A 600 53.02 4.59 21.17
N GLU A 601 53.52 3.63 20.39
CA GLU A 601 52.81 2.37 20.12
C GLU A 601 52.82 1.45 21.35
N LEU A 602 53.99 1.29 21.97
CA LEU A 602 54.13 0.54 23.23
C LEU A 602 53.36 1.20 24.37
N LYS A 603 53.28 2.53 24.38
CA LYS A 603 52.52 3.30 25.37
C LYS A 603 51.01 3.06 25.23
N THR A 604 50.48 3.06 24.01
CA THR A 604 49.08 2.72 23.72
C THR A 604 48.77 1.26 24.11
N ASN A 605 49.62 0.31 23.74
CA ASN A 605 49.44 -1.10 24.10
C ASN A 605 49.50 -1.35 25.62
N LYS A 606 50.33 -0.59 26.35
CA LYS A 606 50.43 -0.68 27.81
C LYS A 606 49.16 -0.16 28.49
N ILE A 607 48.65 1.00 28.08
CA ILE A 607 47.45 1.58 28.70
C ILE A 607 46.19 0.77 28.37
N THR A 608 46.06 0.22 27.15
CA THR A 608 44.93 -0.67 26.82
C THR A 608 44.94 -1.93 27.70
N ALA A 609 46.10 -2.56 27.87
CA ALA A 609 46.25 -3.71 28.78
C ALA A 609 45.90 -3.36 30.24
N ILE A 610 46.29 -2.18 30.73
CA ILE A 610 45.93 -1.70 32.07
C ILE A 610 44.42 -1.49 32.19
N LEU A 611 43.79 -0.81 31.22
CA LEU A 611 42.35 -0.55 31.24
C LEU A 611 41.54 -1.85 31.22
N GLU A 612 41.91 -2.79 30.34
CA GLU A 612 41.29 -4.12 30.31
C GLU A 612 41.43 -4.83 31.64
N SER A 613 42.63 -4.75 32.25
CA SER A 613 42.91 -5.39 33.52
C SER A 613 42.07 -4.84 34.67
N ILE A 614 41.92 -3.51 34.74
CA ILE A 614 41.06 -2.85 35.73
C ILE A 614 39.59 -3.27 35.53
N GLY A 615 39.12 -3.28 34.29
CA GLY A 615 37.75 -3.66 33.94
C GLY A 615 37.42 -5.12 34.28
N ASN A 616 38.34 -6.04 33.97
CA ASN A 616 38.17 -7.47 34.25
C ASN A 616 38.24 -7.76 35.76
N ALA A 617 39.18 -7.16 36.48
CA ALA A 617 39.39 -7.40 37.90
C ALA A 617 38.42 -6.66 38.83
N LYS A 618 37.67 -5.67 38.32
CA LYS A 618 36.67 -4.87 39.05
C LYS A 618 37.23 -4.16 40.30
N ILE A 619 38.45 -3.66 40.20
CA ILE A 619 39.14 -3.01 41.32
C ILE A 619 38.75 -1.53 41.37
N SER A 620 37.96 -1.15 42.38
CA SER A 620 37.43 0.22 42.54
C SER A 620 38.51 1.28 42.77
N ALA A 621 39.66 0.91 43.35
CA ALA A 621 40.79 1.83 43.59
C ALA A 621 41.31 2.50 42.31
N TYR A 622 41.16 1.85 41.15
CA TYR A 622 41.68 2.33 39.86
C TYR A 622 40.62 2.93 38.93
N TYR A 623 39.38 3.11 39.40
CA TYR A 623 38.30 3.67 38.59
C TYR A 623 38.57 5.10 38.11
N ASN A 624 39.39 5.87 38.84
CA ASN A 624 39.82 7.19 38.40
C ASN A 624 40.64 7.15 37.09
N VAL A 625 41.42 6.07 36.88
CA VAL A 625 42.18 5.86 35.63
C VAL A 625 41.22 5.64 34.46
N LEU A 626 40.17 4.83 34.65
CA LEU A 626 39.11 4.65 33.64
C LEU A 626 38.41 5.97 33.32
N LYS A 627 38.01 6.76 34.34
CA LYS A 627 37.36 8.07 34.14
C LYS A 627 38.23 9.04 33.35
N THR A 628 39.54 9.04 33.61
CA THR A 628 40.49 9.90 32.88
C THR A 628 40.62 9.50 31.42
N GLN A 629 40.67 8.19 31.13
CA GLN A 629 40.84 7.68 29.75
C GLN A 629 39.55 7.71 28.92
N LEU A 630 38.37 7.83 29.54
CA LEU A 630 37.11 8.12 28.82
C LEU A 630 37.11 9.51 28.15
N LEU A 631 38.06 10.38 28.48
CA LEU A 631 38.27 11.69 27.84
C LEU A 631 39.45 11.69 26.85
N SER A 632 40.03 10.52 26.54
CA SER A 632 41.18 10.41 25.64
C SER A 632 40.84 10.85 24.22
N LYS A 633 41.82 11.47 23.53
CA LYS A 633 41.71 11.82 22.10
C LYS A 633 41.99 10.62 21.19
N ASP A 634 42.62 9.57 21.72
CA ASP A 634 42.89 8.35 20.97
C ASP A 634 41.66 7.44 20.98
N LEU A 635 41.17 7.11 19.78
CA LEU A 635 39.95 6.33 19.58
C LEU A 635 40.06 4.90 20.10
N ASP A 636 41.24 4.27 20.02
CA ASP A 636 41.39 2.87 20.42
C ASP A 636 41.48 2.74 21.94
N ILE A 637 42.15 3.70 22.60
CA ILE A 637 42.15 3.83 24.06
C ILE A 637 40.74 4.11 24.56
N LEU A 638 40.02 5.03 23.91
CA LEU A 638 38.65 5.40 24.29
C LEU A 638 37.68 4.21 24.19
N LYS A 639 37.72 3.44 23.10
CA LYS A 639 36.88 2.23 22.95
C LYS A 639 37.21 1.18 24.01
N THR A 640 38.50 1.01 24.31
CA THR A 640 38.96 0.07 25.35
C THR A 640 38.52 0.54 26.75
N ALA A 641 38.56 1.84 27.02
CA ALA A 641 38.06 2.42 28.27
C ALA A 641 36.54 2.22 28.42
N ILE A 642 35.74 2.47 27.38
CA ILE A 642 34.28 2.27 27.38
C ILE A 642 33.91 0.81 27.67
N THR A 643 34.55 -0.13 26.98
CA THR A 643 34.30 -1.57 27.17
C THR A 643 34.75 -2.05 28.54
N SER A 644 35.92 -1.59 29.01
CA SER A 644 36.46 -1.94 30.33
C SER A 644 35.61 -1.37 31.46
N ALA A 645 35.13 -0.12 31.33
CA ALA A 645 34.18 0.49 32.26
C ALA A 645 32.90 -0.35 32.37
N ALA A 646 32.36 -0.83 31.25
CA ALA A 646 31.17 -1.69 31.27
C ALA A 646 31.40 -3.04 31.96
N LYS A 647 32.59 -3.63 31.84
CA LYS A 647 32.94 -4.90 32.51
C LYS A 647 32.94 -4.79 34.03
N THR A 648 33.16 -3.59 34.59
CA THR A 648 33.06 -3.34 36.03
C THR A 648 31.64 -3.61 36.57
N LEU A 649 30.62 -3.42 35.73
CA LEU A 649 29.19 -3.43 36.10
C LEU A 649 28.80 -2.37 37.14
N ASP A 650 29.65 -1.36 37.38
CA ASP A 650 29.34 -0.29 38.30
C ASP A 650 28.43 0.76 37.64
N SER A 651 27.46 1.25 38.40
CA SER A 651 26.49 2.26 37.96
C SER A 651 27.10 3.62 37.70
N GLU A 652 28.25 3.94 38.30
CA GLU A 652 28.90 5.26 38.15
C GLU A 652 29.39 5.54 36.72
N PHE A 653 29.63 4.49 35.92
CA PHE A 653 30.08 4.63 34.54
C PHE A 653 28.95 4.75 33.53
N ILE A 654 27.69 4.49 33.93
CA ILE A 654 26.55 4.51 33.00
C ILE A 654 26.41 5.89 32.35
N ASP A 655 26.51 6.97 33.12
CA ASP A 655 26.40 8.34 32.60
C ASP A 655 27.54 8.71 31.66
N ALA A 656 28.77 8.32 32.01
CA ALA A 656 29.92 8.55 31.16
C ALA A 656 29.86 7.76 29.84
N ILE A 657 29.28 6.55 29.86
CA ILE A 657 29.10 5.76 28.64
C ILE A 657 27.97 6.35 27.76
N ILE A 658 26.89 6.87 28.37
CA ILE A 658 25.76 7.48 27.64
C ILE A 658 26.24 8.67 26.80
N SER A 659 27.13 9.52 27.31
CA SER A 659 27.65 10.68 26.56
C SER A 659 28.43 10.33 25.29
N HIS A 660 28.78 9.06 25.09
CA HIS A 660 29.45 8.57 23.88
C HIS A 660 28.50 7.92 22.87
N LEU A 661 27.18 7.97 23.08
CA LEU A 661 26.17 7.42 22.16
C LEU A 661 25.94 8.33 20.94
N SER A 662 25.93 9.65 21.14
CA SER A 662 25.83 10.65 20.05
C SER A 662 27.01 10.56 19.07
N VAL A 663 28.24 10.36 19.59
CA VAL A 663 29.49 10.29 18.81
C VAL A 663 29.52 9.07 17.90
N LYS A 664 29.63 9.30 16.58
CA LYS A 664 29.48 8.26 15.55
C LYS A 664 30.54 7.16 15.65
N GLU A 665 31.78 7.50 15.98
CA GLU A 665 32.92 6.58 16.05
C GLU A 665 32.86 5.62 17.25
N THR A 666 32.26 6.04 18.36
CA THR A 666 32.16 5.27 19.62
C THR A 666 30.78 4.66 19.87
N ARG A 667 29.74 5.10 19.13
CA ARG A 667 28.34 4.70 19.34
C ARG A 667 28.14 3.20 19.46
N GLN A 668 28.69 2.43 18.53
CA GLN A 668 28.51 0.98 18.53
C GLN A 668 29.12 0.36 19.79
N THR A 669 30.32 0.81 20.17
CA THR A 669 31.02 0.38 21.39
C THR A 669 30.24 0.75 22.65
N ALA A 670 29.66 1.95 22.71
CA ALA A 670 28.84 2.41 23.84
C ALA A 670 27.52 1.61 23.96
N VAL A 671 26.88 1.29 22.83
CA VAL A 671 25.69 0.42 22.80
C VAL A 671 26.04 -0.99 23.30
N ASP A 672 27.18 -1.53 22.87
CA ASP A 672 27.66 -2.85 23.28
C ASP A 672 28.03 -2.89 24.77
N ALA A 673 28.66 -1.82 25.26
CA ALA A 673 29.00 -1.60 26.65
C ALA A 673 27.75 -1.54 27.55
N LEU A 674 26.76 -0.73 27.23
CA LEU A 674 25.51 -0.65 28.01
C LEU A 674 24.71 -1.96 27.98
N PHE A 675 24.76 -2.70 26.86
CA PHE A 675 24.16 -4.03 26.77
C PHE A 675 24.77 -5.04 27.75
N PHE A 676 26.06 -4.88 28.10
CA PHE A 676 26.76 -5.75 29.05
C PHE A 676 26.17 -5.70 30.48
N TYR A 677 25.52 -4.58 30.85
CA TYR A 677 24.82 -4.42 32.14
C TYR A 677 23.54 -5.24 32.28
N LYS A 678 23.14 -5.99 31.24
CA LYS A 678 21.94 -6.85 31.21
C LYS A 678 20.63 -6.05 31.35
N GLU A 679 19.50 -6.75 31.45
CA GLU A 679 18.16 -6.15 31.46
C GLU A 679 17.84 -5.10 32.56
N PRO A 680 18.50 -5.06 33.74
CA PRO A 680 18.24 -4.01 34.73
C PRO A 680 18.59 -2.59 34.23
N VAL A 681 19.54 -2.46 33.30
CA VAL A 681 19.94 -1.16 32.75
C VAL A 681 18.79 -0.45 32.02
N ILE A 682 17.82 -1.21 31.50
CA ILE A 682 16.64 -0.67 30.80
C ILE A 682 15.86 0.29 31.71
N ASP A 683 15.73 -0.03 33.00
CA ASP A 683 14.96 0.79 33.95
C ASP A 683 15.72 2.08 34.28
N VAL A 684 17.05 2.00 34.39
CA VAL A 684 17.93 3.16 34.61
C VAL A 684 17.87 4.11 33.41
N LEU A 685 17.99 3.57 32.19
CA LEU A 685 17.91 4.33 30.95
C LEU A 685 16.54 4.98 30.78
N TYR A 686 15.46 4.24 31.06
CA TYR A 686 14.10 4.78 31.03
C TYR A 686 13.93 5.96 31.99
N GLN A 687 14.37 5.82 33.25
CA GLN A 687 14.29 6.88 34.26
C GLN A 687 15.11 8.12 33.85
N LYS A 688 16.28 7.91 33.25
CA LYS A 688 17.14 9.01 32.79
C LYS A 688 16.53 9.79 31.62
N VAL A 689 15.87 9.10 30.69
CA VAL A 689 15.15 9.73 29.56
C VAL A 689 13.94 10.52 30.08
N ILE A 690 13.12 9.93 30.96
CA ILE A 690 11.90 10.59 31.48
C ILE A 690 12.21 11.79 32.39
N LYS A 691 13.29 11.73 33.16
CA LYS A 691 13.73 12.84 34.03
C LYS A 691 14.53 13.91 33.29
N GLU A 692 14.76 13.77 31.98
CA GLU A 692 15.54 14.71 31.15
C GLU A 692 16.95 14.96 31.71
N THR A 693 17.57 13.93 32.31
CA THR A 693 18.92 14.03 32.91
C THR A 693 20.07 13.82 31.92
N ILE A 694 19.73 13.45 30.69
CA ILE A 694 20.66 13.16 29.59
C ILE A 694 20.39 14.12 28.44
N ASP A 695 21.40 14.39 27.62
CA ASP A 695 21.24 15.28 26.47
C ASP A 695 20.28 14.67 25.44
N PHE A 696 19.60 15.54 24.68
CA PHE A 696 18.56 15.17 23.73
C PHE A 696 19.09 14.30 22.59
N GLU A 697 20.34 14.55 22.16
CA GLU A 697 20.99 13.75 21.13
C GLU A 697 21.25 12.32 21.62
N ASP A 698 21.77 12.16 22.85
CA ASP A 698 22.03 10.85 23.45
C ASP A 698 20.74 10.09 23.76
N ALA A 699 19.68 10.79 24.20
CA ALA A 699 18.38 10.21 24.53
C ALA A 699 17.75 9.45 23.36
N ALA A 700 17.94 9.92 22.12
CA ALA A 700 17.47 9.22 20.93
C ALA A 700 18.26 7.91 20.71
N TYR A 701 19.57 7.92 20.93
CA TYR A 701 20.43 6.73 20.75
C TYR A 701 20.31 5.71 21.88
N VAL A 702 19.88 6.12 23.08
CA VAL A 702 19.51 5.20 24.18
C VAL A 702 18.47 4.16 23.72
N ILE A 703 17.60 4.51 22.78
CA ILE A 703 16.60 3.59 22.23
C ILE A 703 17.24 2.42 21.48
N LEU A 704 18.36 2.64 20.79
CA LEU A 704 19.11 1.56 20.12
C LEU A 704 19.65 0.54 21.14
N VAL A 705 20.02 1.01 22.34
CA VAL A 705 20.45 0.14 23.44
C VAL A 705 19.29 -0.72 23.92
N ILE A 706 18.11 -0.10 24.16
CA ILE A 706 16.90 -0.82 24.58
C ILE A 706 16.47 -1.84 23.51
N GLU A 707 16.54 -1.47 22.23
CA GLU A 707 16.24 -2.35 21.10
C GLU A 707 17.13 -3.61 21.07
N LYS A 708 18.42 -3.45 21.41
CA LYS A 708 19.40 -4.55 21.36
C LYS A 708 19.05 -5.74 22.28
N PHE A 709 18.31 -5.50 23.36
CA PHE A 709 17.87 -6.53 24.30
C PHE A 709 16.85 -7.52 23.71
N LYS A 710 16.08 -7.13 22.68
CA LYS A 710 15.12 -8.01 21.98
C LYS A 710 14.16 -8.75 22.90
N SER A 711 13.79 -8.15 24.04
CA SER A 711 12.94 -8.79 25.06
C SER A 711 11.57 -8.11 25.18
N GLN A 712 10.60 -8.79 25.81
CA GLN A 712 9.28 -8.20 26.04
C GLN A 712 9.36 -7.00 27.01
N LYS A 713 10.33 -6.98 27.92
CA LYS A 713 10.60 -5.82 28.79
C LYS A 713 10.99 -4.59 27.95
N ALA A 714 11.89 -4.77 26.97
CA ALA A 714 12.26 -3.70 26.04
C ALA A 714 11.04 -3.14 25.28
N ILE A 715 10.15 -4.01 24.76
CA ILE A 715 8.90 -3.55 24.12
C ILE A 715 8.03 -2.73 25.07
N ASN A 716 7.82 -3.20 26.30
CA ASN A 716 6.98 -2.50 27.27
C ASN A 716 7.56 -1.12 27.62
N THR A 717 8.89 -1.03 27.77
CA THR A 717 9.57 0.25 28.02
C THR A 717 9.48 1.19 26.82
N LEU A 718 9.70 0.69 25.60
CA LEU A 718 9.57 1.49 24.38
C LEU A 718 8.14 2.02 24.20
N ILE A 719 7.12 1.22 24.54
CA ILE A 719 5.71 1.66 24.56
C ILE A 719 5.52 2.86 25.50
N LEU A 720 6.09 2.82 26.71
CA LEU A 720 6.01 3.94 27.66
C LEU A 720 6.71 5.20 27.12
N LEU A 721 7.84 5.03 26.44
CA LEU A 721 8.57 6.11 25.78
C LEU A 721 7.84 6.73 24.58
N THR A 722 6.72 6.16 24.11
CA THR A 722 5.93 6.79 23.02
C THR A 722 4.98 7.91 23.48
N ASN A 723 4.77 8.09 24.79
CA ASN A 723 3.76 9.01 25.33
C ASN A 723 4.30 10.43 25.58
N ASP A 724 5.17 10.58 26.58
CA ASP A 724 5.54 11.88 27.16
C ASP A 724 7.00 12.28 26.88
N THR A 725 7.60 11.78 25.80
CA THR A 725 8.96 12.13 25.42
C THR A 725 9.01 13.14 24.28
N GLU A 726 10.18 13.74 24.10
CA GLU A 726 10.50 14.56 22.93
C GLU A 726 10.27 13.83 21.60
N HIS A 727 10.14 14.62 20.53
CA HIS A 727 9.81 14.13 19.20
C HIS A 727 10.83 13.11 18.64
N ALA A 728 12.14 13.37 18.79
CA ALA A 728 13.19 12.49 18.30
C ALA A 728 13.16 11.12 19.00
N VAL A 729 13.10 11.14 20.33
CA VAL A 729 12.96 9.93 21.17
C VAL A 729 11.69 9.16 20.81
N LYS A 730 10.57 9.86 20.63
CA LYS A 730 9.29 9.23 20.28
C LYS A 730 9.35 8.54 18.93
N ILE A 731 9.92 9.18 17.90
CA ILE A 731 10.06 8.58 16.56
C ILE A 731 10.93 7.33 16.63
N GLU A 732 12.10 7.43 17.25
CA GLU A 732 13.04 6.32 17.29
C GLU A 732 12.45 5.15 18.10
N ALA A 733 11.68 5.42 19.15
CA ALA A 733 10.98 4.38 19.92
C ALA A 733 9.91 3.65 19.09
N ILE A 734 9.14 4.38 18.27
CA ILE A 734 8.16 3.79 17.35
C ILE A 734 8.87 2.96 16.27
N GLU A 735 10.00 3.44 15.75
CA GLU A 735 10.79 2.68 14.77
C GLU A 735 11.41 1.42 15.36
N ALA A 736 11.97 1.50 16.57
CA ALA A 736 12.48 0.34 17.29
C ALA A 736 11.37 -0.70 17.54
N LEU A 737 10.17 -0.27 17.93
CA LEU A 737 8.99 -1.15 18.06
C LEU A 737 8.62 -1.80 16.72
N LYS A 738 8.63 -1.03 15.61
CA LYS A 738 8.41 -1.55 14.26
C LYS A 738 9.43 -2.63 13.91
N ARG A 739 10.73 -2.35 14.10
CA ARG A 739 11.84 -3.28 13.80
C ARG A 739 11.74 -4.55 14.64
N LEU A 740 11.49 -4.44 15.94
CA LEU A 740 11.34 -5.59 16.85
C LEU A 740 10.15 -6.47 16.47
N LYS A 741 8.98 -5.89 16.19
CA LYS A 741 7.77 -6.66 15.85
C LYS A 741 7.96 -7.50 14.57
N TRP A 742 8.53 -6.91 13.52
CA TRP A 742 8.69 -7.58 12.23
C TRP A 742 9.88 -8.54 12.19
N LYS A 743 10.94 -8.28 12.95
CA LYS A 743 12.12 -9.16 13.04
C LYS A 743 11.91 -10.33 14.01
N TYR A 744 11.09 -10.14 15.06
CA TYR A 744 10.85 -11.14 16.10
C TYR A 744 9.35 -11.36 16.34
N PRO A 745 8.70 -12.24 15.56
CA PRO A 745 7.24 -12.45 15.62
C PRO A 745 6.70 -12.96 16.97
N HIS A 746 7.57 -13.48 17.84
CA HIS A 746 7.20 -13.95 19.17
C HIS A 746 6.93 -12.82 20.17
N LEU A 747 7.45 -11.62 19.90
CA LEU A 747 7.24 -10.45 20.75
C LEU A 747 5.85 -9.84 20.48
N LYS A 748 5.09 -9.56 21.54
CA LYS A 748 3.68 -9.15 21.41
C LYS A 748 3.50 -7.66 21.65
N ILE A 749 2.79 -7.01 20.73
CA ILE A 749 2.27 -5.65 20.87
C ILE A 749 0.75 -5.73 20.71
N LYS A 750 0.00 -5.16 21.64
CA LYS A 750 -1.47 -5.17 21.58
C LYS A 750 -1.95 -4.28 20.43
N ASP A 751 -2.73 -4.85 19.50
CA ASP A 751 -3.26 -4.08 18.37
C ASP A 751 -4.11 -2.88 18.79
N ARG A 752 -4.86 -3.02 19.89
CA ARG A 752 -5.65 -1.93 20.48
C ARG A 752 -4.79 -0.71 20.81
N PHE A 753 -3.62 -0.92 21.41
CA PHE A 753 -2.70 0.19 21.73
C PHE A 753 -2.27 0.95 20.47
N ILE A 754 -1.94 0.24 19.39
CA ILE A 754 -1.51 0.86 18.12
C ILE A 754 -2.67 1.67 17.52
N VAL A 755 -3.88 1.11 17.50
CA VAL A 755 -5.06 1.79 16.95
C VAL A 755 -5.39 3.04 17.76
N ASP A 756 -5.43 2.93 19.09
CA ASP A 756 -5.72 4.06 19.98
C ASP A 756 -4.71 5.19 19.77
N LYS A 757 -3.41 4.86 19.63
CA LYS A 757 -2.37 5.86 19.34
C LYS A 757 -2.49 6.52 17.98
N ILE A 758 -2.88 5.78 16.95
CA ILE A 758 -3.12 6.37 15.62
C ILE A 758 -4.31 7.34 15.69
N LEU A 759 -5.38 6.97 16.40
CA LEU A 759 -6.57 7.81 16.56
C LEU A 759 -6.24 9.09 17.35
N ASP A 760 -5.49 8.97 18.46
CA ASP A 760 -4.99 10.11 19.24
C ASP A 760 -4.21 11.10 18.33
N GLU A 761 -3.29 10.59 17.51
CA GLU A 761 -2.50 11.43 16.60
C GLU A 761 -3.34 12.03 15.46
N CYS A 762 -4.33 11.31 14.92
CA CYS A 762 -5.26 11.85 13.92
C CYS A 762 -6.09 13.00 14.51
N GLN A 763 -6.58 12.85 15.74
CA GLN A 763 -7.35 13.90 16.40
C GLN A 763 -6.47 15.11 16.74
N LEU A 764 -5.22 14.90 17.16
CA LEU A 764 -4.26 15.97 17.34
C LEU A 764 -3.91 16.69 16.02
N TYR A 765 -3.85 15.97 14.90
CA TYR A 765 -3.67 16.53 13.56
C TYR A 765 -4.84 17.42 13.16
N GLN A 766 -6.08 16.89 13.25
CA GLN A 766 -7.30 17.63 12.95
C GLN A 766 -7.43 18.90 13.79
N ASN A 767 -7.13 18.83 15.10
CA ASN A 767 -7.12 20.00 15.98
C ASN A 767 -6.09 21.05 15.56
N THR A 768 -4.89 20.62 15.15
CA THR A 768 -3.81 21.54 14.71
C THR A 768 -4.19 22.21 13.39
N LEU A 769 -4.81 21.46 12.47
CA LEU A 769 -5.31 21.98 11.20
C LEU A 769 -6.47 22.98 11.41
N ALA A 770 -7.37 22.71 12.36
CA ALA A 770 -8.44 23.65 12.73
C ALA A 770 -7.88 24.97 13.27
N VAL A 771 -6.83 24.92 14.10
CA VAL A 771 -6.16 26.13 14.61
C VAL A 771 -5.50 26.93 13.48
N ILE A 772 -4.73 26.30 12.58
CA ILE A 772 -4.13 26.97 11.42
C ILE A 772 -5.20 27.69 10.61
N HIS A 773 -6.31 27.00 10.35
CA HIS A 773 -7.41 27.57 9.60
C HIS A 773 -8.02 28.80 10.29
N THR A 774 -8.27 28.75 11.61
CA THR A 774 -8.76 29.92 12.36
C THR A 774 -7.78 31.10 12.22
N GLN A 775 -6.47 30.85 12.28
CA GLN A 775 -5.45 31.90 12.10
C GLN A 775 -5.48 32.50 10.68
N ILE A 776 -5.61 31.67 9.65
CA ILE A 776 -5.75 32.11 8.25
C ILE A 776 -7.03 32.94 8.05
N VAL A 777 -8.18 32.49 8.58
CA VAL A 777 -9.46 33.22 8.46
C VAL A 777 -9.40 34.58 9.14
N LEU A 778 -8.77 34.68 10.32
CA LEU A 778 -8.59 35.95 11.02
C LEU A 778 -7.73 36.92 10.19
N GLN A 779 -6.67 36.42 9.56
CA GLN A 779 -5.81 37.19 8.66
C GLN A 779 -6.59 37.75 7.45
N TYR A 780 -7.50 36.96 6.86
CA TYR A 780 -8.36 37.40 5.75
C TYR A 780 -9.46 38.38 6.20
N LYS A 781 -10.14 38.12 7.34
CA LYS A 781 -11.21 38.99 7.86
C LYS A 781 -10.71 40.36 8.31
N LYS A 782 -9.51 40.46 8.89
CA LYS A 782 -8.93 41.74 9.34
C LYS A 782 -8.46 42.61 8.17
N LYS A 783 -7.94 42.01 7.09
CA LYS A 783 -7.61 42.72 5.83
C LYS A 783 -8.77 43.52 5.24
N SER A 784 -10.03 43.12 5.51
CA SER A 784 -11.23 43.78 5.04
C SER A 784 -11.78 44.92 5.94
N GLY A 785 -11.16 45.25 7.08
CA GLY A 785 -11.72 46.30 7.95
C GLY A 785 -10.82 46.95 9.03
N VAL A 786 -9.67 46.38 9.40
CA VAL A 786 -8.73 46.99 10.37
C VAL A 786 -7.29 46.68 9.95
N THR A 787 -6.47 47.70 9.77
CA THR A 787 -5.04 47.57 9.43
C THR A 787 -4.29 46.82 10.55
N GLU A 788 -3.92 45.55 10.33
CA GLU A 788 -2.96 44.86 11.20
C GLU A 788 -1.62 45.60 11.18
N SER A 789 -0.96 45.70 12.34
CA SER A 789 0.44 46.11 12.41
C SER A 789 1.30 45.06 11.71
N LYS A 790 2.34 45.46 10.97
CA LYS A 790 3.25 44.54 10.27
C LYS A 790 3.81 43.46 11.22
N ASP A 791 4.06 43.83 12.47
CA ASP A 791 4.53 42.94 13.54
C ASP A 791 3.50 41.84 13.92
N GLU A 792 2.19 42.14 13.88
CA GLU A 792 1.13 41.16 14.19
C GLU A 792 1.03 40.11 13.08
N THR A 793 1.11 40.55 11.82
CA THR A 793 1.10 39.64 10.67
C THR A 793 2.35 38.74 10.64
N GLU A 794 3.52 39.28 10.99
CA GLU A 794 4.76 38.50 11.09
C GLU A 794 4.71 37.46 12.21
N ALA A 795 4.22 37.84 13.40
CA ALA A 795 4.01 36.91 14.51
C ALA A 795 3.02 35.78 14.15
N ARG A 796 1.94 36.11 13.43
CA ARG A 796 0.92 35.14 12.97
C ARG A 796 1.48 34.17 11.94
N ASN A 797 2.24 34.65 10.97
CA ASN A 797 2.92 33.80 9.98
C ASN A 797 3.95 32.87 10.65
N GLY A 798 4.69 33.37 11.65
CA GLY A 798 5.62 32.56 12.45
C GLY A 798 4.91 31.42 13.20
N LEU A 799 3.74 31.69 13.78
CA LEU A 799 2.91 30.67 14.43
C LEU A 799 2.36 29.64 13.43
N ILE A 800 1.86 30.08 12.27
CA ILE A 800 1.36 29.18 11.21
C ILE A 800 2.46 28.24 10.74
N HIS A 801 3.65 28.76 10.45
CA HIS A 801 4.78 27.94 10.02
C HIS A 801 5.19 26.89 11.08
N LEU A 802 5.18 27.25 12.37
CA LEU A 802 5.42 26.28 13.46
C LEU A 802 4.33 25.19 13.54
N LEU A 803 3.06 25.55 13.26
CA LEU A 803 1.95 24.60 13.23
C LEU A 803 2.02 23.67 12.01
N GLU A 804 2.44 24.17 10.84
CA GLU A 804 2.67 23.36 9.63
C GLU A 804 3.77 22.32 9.85
N GLN A 805 4.92 22.74 10.37
CA GLN A 805 5.99 21.81 10.74
C GLN A 805 5.52 20.73 11.73
N ARG A 806 4.54 21.07 12.58
CA ARG A 806 3.95 20.13 13.53
C ARG A 806 2.99 19.14 12.86
N LEU A 807 2.21 19.58 11.86
CA LEU A 807 1.37 18.69 11.05
C LEU A 807 2.23 17.64 10.33
N ASP A 808 3.34 18.04 9.73
CA ASP A 808 4.27 17.12 9.06
C ASP A 808 4.79 16.05 10.03
N ARG A 809 5.21 16.48 11.21
CA ARG A 809 5.65 15.58 12.30
C ARG A 809 4.55 14.64 12.78
N GLN A 810 3.31 15.12 12.87
CA GLN A 810 2.15 14.30 13.25
C GLN A 810 1.86 13.25 12.19
N LEU A 811 1.86 13.65 10.91
CA LEU A 811 1.68 12.73 9.80
C LEU A 811 2.75 11.64 9.80
N GLN A 812 4.01 12.01 10.00
CA GLN A 812 5.11 11.04 10.13
C GLN A 812 4.84 10.03 11.25
N ARG A 813 4.41 10.47 12.43
CA ARG A 813 4.08 9.57 13.55
C ARG A 813 2.93 8.63 13.23
N ILE A 814 1.87 9.13 12.60
CA ILE A 814 0.72 8.32 12.15
C ILE A 814 1.21 7.17 11.26
N PHE A 815 2.02 7.48 10.24
CA PHE A 815 2.53 6.47 9.31
C PHE A 815 3.50 5.48 9.95
N ARG A 816 4.33 5.95 10.90
CA ARG A 816 5.22 5.06 11.66
C ARG A 816 4.45 4.08 12.55
N PHE A 817 3.41 4.53 13.25
CA PHE A 817 2.51 3.62 13.98
C PHE A 817 1.76 2.67 13.03
N LEU A 818 1.35 3.16 11.86
CA LEU A 818 0.71 2.34 10.84
C LEU A 818 1.63 1.20 10.38
N GLY A 819 2.93 1.46 10.24
CA GLY A 819 3.96 0.47 9.92
C GLY A 819 4.23 -0.57 11.02
N ILE A 820 3.75 -0.37 12.25
CA ILE A 820 3.72 -1.42 13.28
C ILE A 820 2.53 -2.36 13.03
N LYS A 821 1.39 -1.85 12.58
CA LYS A 821 0.18 -2.66 12.35
C LYS A 821 0.18 -3.38 11.01
N TYR A 822 0.59 -2.69 9.94
CA TYR A 822 0.63 -3.21 8.58
C TYR A 822 2.08 -3.39 8.12
N PRO A 823 2.34 -4.26 7.13
CA PRO A 823 3.70 -4.52 6.65
C PRO A 823 4.42 -3.23 6.22
N PRO A 824 5.69 -3.03 6.59
CA PRO A 824 6.44 -1.82 6.24
C PRO A 824 6.48 -1.58 4.73
N ASN A 825 6.59 -2.67 3.96
CA ASN A 825 6.58 -2.67 2.50
C ASN A 825 5.26 -2.15 1.90
N ASP A 826 4.16 -2.15 2.66
CA ASP A 826 2.88 -1.65 2.18
C ASP A 826 2.67 -0.18 2.60
N VAL A 827 3.24 0.27 3.72
CA VAL A 827 2.97 1.58 4.34
C VAL A 827 4.02 2.64 4.01
N ASP A 828 5.30 2.28 4.08
CA ASP A 828 6.40 3.23 3.90
C ASP A 828 6.40 3.88 2.48
N PRO A 829 6.08 3.15 1.38
CA PRO A 829 5.92 3.78 0.05
C PRO A 829 4.77 4.79 -0.03
N ILE A 830 3.65 4.53 0.66
CA ILE A 830 2.49 5.44 0.69
C ILE A 830 2.90 6.76 1.34
N PHE A 831 3.58 6.68 2.48
CA PHE A 831 4.07 7.86 3.19
C PHE A 831 4.99 8.71 2.30
N ASN A 832 5.97 8.08 1.65
CA ASN A 832 6.88 8.76 0.73
C ASN A 832 6.14 9.40 -0.44
N THR A 833 5.14 8.70 -1.00
CA THR A 833 4.33 9.21 -2.12
C THR A 833 3.43 10.38 -1.68
N MET A 834 2.92 10.38 -0.46
CA MET A 834 2.13 11.51 0.04
C MET A 834 2.96 12.76 0.28
N ILE A 835 4.19 12.62 0.78
CA ILE A 835 5.07 13.78 1.00
C ILE A 835 5.66 14.29 -0.33
N HIS A 836 6.22 13.38 -1.14
CA HIS A 836 7.04 13.76 -2.30
C HIS A 836 6.39 13.52 -3.67
N GLY A 837 5.27 12.80 -3.73
CA GLY A 837 4.61 12.45 -4.99
C GLY A 837 3.80 13.60 -5.61
N GLN A 838 3.51 13.48 -6.90
CA GLN A 838 2.62 14.39 -7.66
C GLN A 838 1.15 14.19 -7.26
N GLU A 839 0.26 15.15 -7.55
CA GLU A 839 -1.17 15.08 -7.18
C GLU A 839 -1.85 13.75 -7.57
N GLU A 840 -1.65 13.27 -8.79
CA GLU A 840 -2.22 11.99 -9.24
C GLU A 840 -1.68 10.80 -8.44
N GLN A 841 -0.40 10.83 -8.06
CA GLN A 841 0.24 9.78 -7.27
C GLN A 841 -0.25 9.79 -5.82
N ARG A 842 -0.45 10.99 -5.25
CA ARG A 842 -1.04 11.16 -3.91
C ARG A 842 -2.47 10.64 -3.86
N LEU A 843 -3.27 10.87 -4.90
CA LEU A 843 -4.62 10.31 -5.04
C LEU A 843 -4.60 8.78 -5.03
N HIS A 844 -3.69 8.16 -5.80
CA HIS A 844 -3.52 6.70 -5.78
C HIS A 844 -3.05 6.17 -4.43
N ALA A 845 -2.16 6.89 -3.75
CA ALA A 845 -1.71 6.53 -2.41
C ALA A 845 -2.87 6.55 -1.39
N ILE A 846 -3.75 7.55 -1.46
CA ILE A 846 -4.95 7.65 -0.61
C ILE A 846 -5.95 6.54 -0.93
N GLU A 847 -6.20 6.27 -2.21
CA GLU A 847 -7.09 5.17 -2.62
C GLU A 847 -6.57 3.81 -2.15
N PHE A 848 -5.26 3.61 -2.14
CA PHE A 848 -4.65 2.40 -1.61
C PHE A 848 -4.74 2.31 -0.09
N LEU A 849 -4.48 3.42 0.60
CA LEU A 849 -4.70 3.53 2.03
C LEU A 849 -6.16 3.17 2.37
N ASP A 850 -7.11 3.64 1.58
CA ASP A 850 -8.54 3.34 1.73
C ASP A 850 -8.90 1.84 1.60
N ASN A 851 -8.07 1.10 0.86
CA ASN A 851 -8.21 -0.34 0.63
C ASN A 851 -7.51 -1.20 1.69
N ILE A 852 -6.45 -0.71 2.35
CA ILE A 852 -5.72 -1.45 3.39
C ILE A 852 -6.34 -1.25 4.78
N LEU A 853 -6.83 -0.04 5.06
CA LEU A 853 -7.30 0.33 6.40
C LEU A 853 -8.58 -0.41 6.80
N ASN A 854 -8.66 -0.77 8.08
CA ASN A 854 -9.92 -1.19 8.69
C ASN A 854 -10.91 -0.01 8.80
N SER A 855 -12.21 -0.30 8.93
CA SER A 855 -13.28 0.71 8.93
C SER A 855 -13.09 1.85 9.95
N GLN A 856 -12.56 1.55 11.13
CA GLN A 856 -12.32 2.53 12.18
C GLN A 856 -11.19 3.50 11.83
N LEU A 857 -10.04 3.01 11.33
CA LEU A 857 -8.94 3.88 10.92
C LEU A 857 -9.29 4.65 9.64
N LYS A 858 -10.01 4.01 8.71
CA LYS A 858 -10.48 4.62 7.45
C LYS A 858 -11.27 5.91 7.69
N LYS A 859 -12.15 5.92 8.70
CA LYS A 859 -12.98 7.08 9.04
C LYS A 859 -12.17 8.31 9.46
N GLU A 860 -11.07 8.12 10.18
CA GLU A 860 -10.28 9.23 10.75
C GLU A 860 -9.05 9.60 9.90
N LEU A 861 -8.40 8.60 9.28
CA LEU A 861 -7.14 8.79 8.56
C LEU A 861 -7.31 9.24 7.10
N ILE A 862 -8.38 8.81 6.42
CA ILE A 862 -8.65 9.27 5.03
C ILE A 862 -8.89 10.77 4.97
N PRO A 863 -9.71 11.39 5.84
CA PRO A 863 -9.86 12.85 5.88
C PRO A 863 -8.52 13.58 6.10
N VAL A 864 -7.66 13.04 6.96
CA VAL A 864 -6.30 13.57 7.22
C VAL A 864 -5.46 13.50 5.95
N ALA A 865 -5.46 12.36 5.25
CA ALA A 865 -4.69 12.20 4.02
C ALA A 865 -5.23 13.06 2.85
N GLU A 866 -6.55 13.16 2.69
CA GLU A 866 -7.19 14.03 1.69
C GLU A 866 -6.89 15.52 1.92
N SER A 867 -6.71 15.95 3.18
CA SER A 867 -6.39 17.34 3.50
C SER A 867 -5.06 17.83 2.90
N MET A 868 -4.15 16.89 2.56
CA MET A 868 -2.86 17.15 1.93
C MET A 868 -2.93 17.34 0.40
N LEU A 869 -4.03 16.93 -0.24
CA LEU A 869 -4.24 17.07 -1.69
C LEU A 869 -4.71 18.47 -2.09
N LEU A 870 -5.30 19.21 -1.17
CA LEU A 870 -5.97 20.47 -1.47
C LEU A 870 -5.02 21.63 -1.14
N ASP A 871 -4.69 22.44 -2.14
CA ASP A 871 -3.95 23.70 -1.97
C ASP A 871 -4.51 24.51 -0.79
N SER A 872 -3.62 25.21 -0.08
CA SER A 872 -3.81 25.89 1.21
C SER A 872 -5.03 26.83 1.32
N ASN A 873 -5.71 27.18 0.24
CA ASN A 873 -6.60 28.35 0.15
C ASN A 873 -8.12 28.08 -0.01
N SER A 874 -8.63 26.85 0.02
CA SER A 874 -10.05 26.61 -0.26
C SER A 874 -10.93 26.47 0.99
N GLU A 875 -11.91 27.38 1.19
CA GLU A 875 -13.04 27.27 2.15
C GLU A 875 -13.81 25.93 2.04
N GLU A 876 -13.69 25.22 0.91
CA GLU A 876 -14.24 23.87 0.72
C GLU A 876 -13.61 22.80 1.64
N LYS A 877 -12.40 23.04 2.20
CA LYS A 877 -11.71 22.15 3.15
C LYS A 877 -12.59 21.81 4.36
N ILE A 878 -13.34 22.77 4.89
CA ILE A 878 -14.03 22.62 6.18
C ILE A 878 -15.38 21.91 6.04
N LYS A 879 -16.14 22.23 4.99
CA LYS A 879 -17.47 21.65 4.77
C LYS A 879 -17.40 20.13 4.58
N LYS A 880 -16.28 19.61 4.06
CA LYS A 880 -16.04 18.16 3.94
C LYS A 880 -15.49 17.51 5.21
N LEU A 881 -14.69 18.23 6.01
CA LEU A 881 -13.95 17.65 7.14
C LEU A 881 -14.68 17.70 8.50
N ASN A 882 -15.87 18.30 8.61
CA ASN A 882 -16.64 18.42 9.88
C ASN A 882 -15.79 18.94 11.06
N LEU A 883 -14.80 19.81 10.79
CA LEU A 883 -13.89 20.31 11.82
C LEU A 883 -14.61 21.25 12.78
N LYS A 884 -14.30 21.14 14.08
CA LYS A 884 -14.80 22.03 15.13
C LYS A 884 -14.21 23.43 14.89
N VAL A 885 -15.05 24.43 14.65
CA VAL A 885 -14.62 25.82 14.49
C VAL A 885 -14.29 26.37 15.88
N LEU A 886 -13.00 26.44 16.20
CA LEU A 886 -12.51 27.03 17.45
C LEU A 886 -12.47 28.55 17.34
N SER A 887 -12.90 29.25 18.39
CA SER A 887 -12.67 30.68 18.55
C SER A 887 -11.17 30.99 18.77
N GLU A 888 -10.75 32.25 18.55
CA GLU A 888 -9.35 32.68 18.75
C GLU A 888 -8.86 32.41 20.19
N LEU A 889 -9.74 32.65 21.17
CA LEU A 889 -9.46 32.45 22.61
C LEU A 889 -9.33 30.96 22.97
N GLU A 890 -10.19 30.10 22.40
CA GLU A 890 -10.09 28.65 22.55
C GLU A 890 -8.83 28.10 21.88
N CYS A 891 -8.43 28.65 20.73
CA CYS A 891 -7.19 28.28 20.05
C CYS A 891 -5.97 28.55 20.96
N TYR A 892 -5.85 29.75 21.51
CA TYR A 892 -4.70 30.07 22.38
C TYR A 892 -4.71 29.22 23.65
N ASN A 893 -5.88 28.94 24.24
CA ASN A 893 -5.97 28.04 25.40
C ASN A 893 -5.51 26.61 25.08
N GLU A 894 -5.97 26.04 23.96
CA GLU A 894 -5.55 24.70 23.50
C GLU A 894 -4.05 24.63 23.18
N LEU A 895 -3.47 25.71 22.65
CA LEU A 895 -2.05 25.77 22.36
C LEU A 895 -1.19 25.92 23.62
N LEU A 896 -1.64 26.72 24.60
CA LEU A 896 -0.91 26.97 25.85
C LEU A 896 -0.96 25.81 26.85
N LYS A 897 -2.00 24.96 26.80
CA LYS A 897 -2.07 23.72 27.60
C LYS A 897 -1.04 22.66 27.20
N ARG A 898 -0.54 22.69 25.95
CA ARG A 898 0.35 21.66 25.41
C ARG A 898 1.78 21.86 25.90
N LYS A 899 2.56 20.81 26.16
CA LYS A 899 3.98 20.90 26.64
C LYS A 899 5.01 21.55 25.69
N ASP A 900 4.61 22.05 24.52
CA ASP A 900 5.53 22.57 23.51
C ASP A 900 5.96 24.01 23.81
N ILE A 901 7.18 24.16 24.33
CA ILE A 901 7.75 25.44 24.77
C ILE A 901 7.82 26.46 23.62
N LYS A 902 8.24 26.04 22.42
CA LYS A 902 8.39 26.94 21.27
C LYS A 902 7.03 27.49 20.84
N LEU A 903 6.01 26.64 20.88
CA LEU A 903 4.66 27.01 20.51
C LEU A 903 4.03 27.95 21.54
N LYS A 904 4.24 27.71 22.83
CA LYS A 904 3.83 28.63 23.90
C LYS A 904 4.44 30.03 23.71
N PHE A 905 5.73 30.10 23.39
CA PHE A 905 6.40 31.37 23.10
C PHE A 905 5.83 32.07 21.88
N ALA A 906 5.56 31.34 20.79
CA ALA A 906 4.95 31.92 19.60
C ALA A 906 3.54 32.49 19.88
N VAL A 907 2.74 31.81 20.70
CA VAL A 907 1.42 32.29 21.12
C VAL A 907 1.55 33.52 22.03
N LEU A 908 2.46 33.51 23.00
CA LEU A 908 2.69 34.67 23.88
C LEU A 908 3.20 35.89 23.10
N TYR A 909 4.10 35.69 22.13
CA TYR A 909 4.59 36.74 21.24
C TYR A 909 3.48 37.31 20.35
N LEU A 910 2.57 36.46 19.88
CA LEU A 910 1.41 36.90 19.11
C LEU A 910 0.42 37.70 19.98
N ILE A 911 0.18 37.26 21.22
CA ILE A 911 -0.65 37.99 22.20
C ILE A 911 -0.03 39.35 22.55
N GLU A 912 1.30 39.45 22.65
CA GLU A 912 2.03 40.71 22.87
C GLU A 912 1.74 41.73 21.75
N LYS A 913 1.68 41.25 20.51
CA LYS A 913 1.48 42.10 19.32
C LYS A 913 0.00 42.35 19.00
N SER A 914 -0.92 41.46 19.41
CA SER A 914 -2.36 41.61 19.21
C SER A 914 -3.02 42.24 20.45
N ASN A 915 -3.41 43.51 20.35
CA ASN A 915 -4.03 44.36 21.38
C ASN A 915 -4.51 43.65 22.68
N THR A 916 -3.80 43.93 23.77
CA THR A 916 -3.51 43.00 24.88
C THR A 916 -4.60 42.84 25.95
N ALA A 917 -5.65 43.67 25.96
CA ALA A 917 -6.62 43.72 27.06
C ALA A 917 -7.57 42.50 27.16
N ASN A 918 -7.88 41.82 26.05
CA ASN A 918 -8.86 40.73 26.01
C ASN A 918 -8.32 39.37 26.51
N TYR A 919 -7.00 39.22 26.67
CA TYR A 919 -6.35 37.93 26.95
C TYR A 919 -5.84 37.77 28.39
N LYS A 920 -6.11 38.74 29.28
CA LYS A 920 -5.68 38.72 30.70
C LYS A 920 -6.06 37.44 31.47
N PRO A 921 -7.29 36.89 31.36
CA PRO A 921 -7.67 35.65 32.08
C PRO A 921 -6.86 34.42 31.62
N LEU A 922 -6.42 34.42 30.35
CA LEU A 922 -5.63 33.35 29.76
C LEU A 922 -4.20 33.34 30.30
N LEU A 923 -3.59 34.53 30.45
CA LEU A 923 -2.23 34.70 30.98
C LEU A 923 -2.15 34.31 32.46
N GLU A 924 -3.19 34.60 33.25
CA GLU A 924 -3.29 34.17 34.66
C GLU A 924 -3.36 32.64 34.79
N LEU A 925 -4.10 31.95 33.91
CA LEU A 925 -4.16 30.48 33.86
C LEU A 925 -2.82 29.82 33.49
N VAL A 926 -2.00 30.47 32.66
CA VAL A 926 -0.65 29.97 32.31
C VAL A 926 0.28 30.03 33.52
N LEU A 927 0.24 31.12 34.31
CA LEU A 927 1.08 31.26 35.51
C LEU A 927 0.81 30.21 36.58
N ILE A 928 -0.43 29.74 36.68
CA ILE A 928 -0.83 28.71 37.66
C ILE A 928 -0.34 27.32 37.23
N ASN A 929 -0.36 27.02 35.93
CA ASN A 929 -0.13 25.67 35.41
C ASN A 929 1.31 25.43 34.90
N GLU A 930 2.11 26.47 34.67
CA GLU A 930 3.43 26.34 34.03
C GLU A 930 4.59 26.17 35.03
N THR A 931 5.41 25.16 34.83
CA THR A 931 6.62 24.90 35.62
C THR A 931 7.89 25.52 35.01
N ASN A 932 7.86 25.90 33.73
CA ASN A 932 9.01 26.46 33.03
C ASN A 932 9.28 27.93 33.42
N LYS A 933 10.44 28.19 34.02
CA LYS A 933 10.85 29.53 34.48
C LYS A 933 10.79 30.60 33.39
N LYS A 934 11.23 30.30 32.15
CA LYS A 934 11.31 31.30 31.07
C LYS A 934 9.93 31.75 30.58
N ILE A 935 8.99 30.81 30.45
CA ILE A 935 7.61 31.10 30.03
C ILE A 935 6.92 31.92 31.11
N ARG A 936 7.14 31.56 32.38
CA ARG A 936 6.60 32.28 33.53
C ARG A 936 7.08 33.74 33.56
N THR A 937 8.39 33.99 33.39
CA THR A 937 8.94 35.35 33.33
C THR A 937 8.36 36.18 32.18
N GLN A 938 8.22 35.59 30.99
CA GLN A 938 7.63 36.31 29.85
C GLN A 938 6.13 36.58 30.04
N THR A 939 5.40 35.66 30.67
CA THR A 939 3.97 35.83 31.00
C THR A 939 3.79 36.90 32.08
N GLU A 940 4.66 36.95 33.09
CA GLU A 940 4.68 38.00 34.12
C GLU A 940 4.99 39.39 33.52
N ASN A 941 5.93 39.48 32.58
CA ASN A 941 6.23 40.72 31.86
C ASN A 941 5.04 41.20 31.01
N LEU A 942 4.34 40.28 30.34
CA LEU A 942 3.13 40.58 29.58
C LEU A 942 2.00 41.07 30.48
N LEU A 943 1.77 40.43 31.62
CA LEU A 943 0.75 40.87 32.59
C LEU A 943 1.04 42.27 33.14
N ARG A 944 2.32 42.63 33.33
CA ARG A 944 2.74 43.99 33.75
C ARG A 944 2.57 45.05 32.66
N LEU A 945 2.62 44.67 31.39
CA LEU A 945 2.35 45.56 30.25
C LEU A 945 0.84 45.83 30.05
N ILE A 946 -0.02 45.01 30.67
CA ILE A 946 -1.48 45.02 30.51
C ILE A 946 -2.20 45.64 31.73
N SER A 947 -1.54 45.64 32.90
CA SER A 947 -1.97 46.34 34.13
C SER A 947 -1.65 47.83 34.06
#